data_AF-A0A1F9VBE3-F1
#
_entry.id   AF-A0A1F9VBE3-F1
#
_cell.length_a   1.000
_cell.length_b   1.000
_cell.length_c   1.000
_cell.angle_alpha   90.00
_cell.angle_beta   90.00
_cell.angle_gamma   90.00
#
_symmetry.space_group_name_H-M   'P 1'
#
loop_
_entity.id
_entity.type
_entity.pdbx_description
1 polymer ?
#
loop_
_entity_poly.entity_id
_entity_poly.type
_entity_poly.pdbx_seq_one_letter_code
_entity_poly.pdbx_strand_id
1 'polypeptide(L)'
;MTPQNQNWIQGIRLDSHSQYRFLGKRLLCLSLLLFTCLTPLHSAPSHFRLPPLFWYESEPMEDRSFLMTLLIYWRGKDRESLFNLFAPFYYDFQSEKDKVRVLLPIHFYRQTEDKSLFLLGPYFSKRSISEQTKFIFPIFFKSEDEKLKSKLIFPFYWSFQSLTPEKKLHELLFPFYLRVKGEQDQEIYSPVFWSYKDLKSSKGILPPFYWKLTESSKTQIGFPLYWRFFKKDPELKDFEIAFPWIYLRSGNNSFRTFVPLYWGRTKEEKGEWNLFFPLLFQSEDKNGNNKLITPIFSRFKDENGRIWGHTGLNFFSKEPWGGKSEIFFPFLYYRGEPDFFKLRCLSFYLERHADQKRMETSLLPLVRYRRDFDRKQIFILGFYRDKDPEVHRGFLLNYFWRKETSLRNNSPALQKHILFPIFWTVRSEDQKTTILPPLFATHEKEDFRFSLLTPLIFQIKKGEETFTTFFPAYMQRSVPERSWTTHFFLLWHLQKGKKAIASLFPIYRRASFPNGSSLLLPGFYYLKEGKETQGFIFPYFWDKRGPTQYQFFPPFYYQFSRPSWGLKSLFPIYKFENQEIKETGLFPFWARTKSKGPEHFLANSHRFLPFYFYRKVPNGTDLWMPFLLARFEKEISEENQKTIRGRLFLLSYWQRSEKASLTRLDPIFSFYRTPNSKGFVMPTAPFPLWKYEVKGAKKEEQIVEGTFFPYFWRRSPALRKNLFFPIYYSKKKMSEESLKEVSEVRWFLAYFSSSNELEQKRKTFFFPLYWYFAEKEKSIQVLIPYWREREPQLSRDIFFPVWWHSQKKESKTSVFFPIFYKAYQADLKEKTIFFPGFWVRKSPESSSLLFLNFLQKSSNKTKEKTTFFFPLYWQESEPKKSSAYLFPLYFKYTKEHFHSKIFFPLYWRFEGVDTSIQIVPPYFKVYSKQDEESTTGFAPLWTYSHNRLKTAKSFQLLGGLMGIEKKEGKTKFTLLYFLKI
;
A
#
# COMPACT_ATOMS: atom_id res chain seq x y z
N MET A 1 -24.33 39.60 19.91
CA MET A 1 -23.28 40.56 19.50
C MET A 1 -22.48 39.96 18.35
N THR A 2 -21.93 40.81 17.49
CA THR A 2 -21.08 40.57 16.31
C THR A 2 -20.20 39.30 16.28
N PRO A 3 -20.19 38.54 15.16
CA PRO A 3 -18.98 37.94 14.63
C PRO A 3 -18.20 38.99 13.79
N GLN A 4 -16.88 39.11 13.98
CA GLN A 4 -16.05 40.03 13.20
C GLN A 4 -15.39 39.35 11.99
N ASN A 5 -15.43 40.08 10.87
CA ASN A 5 -14.57 40.03 9.69
C ASN A 5 -13.47 38.95 9.57
N GLN A 6 -13.52 38.20 8.47
CA GLN A 6 -12.30 37.93 7.67
C GLN A 6 -12.61 37.89 6.16
N ASN A 7 -13.03 39.04 5.61
CA ASN A 7 -13.09 39.26 4.16
C ASN A 7 -11.69 39.59 3.61
N TRP A 8 -11.07 38.68 2.86
CA TRP A 8 -9.91 38.99 2.01
C TRP A 8 -9.98 38.22 0.68
N ILE A 9 -9.66 38.92 -0.41
CA ILE A 9 -9.54 38.40 -1.80
C ILE A 9 -10.85 37.84 -2.43
N GLN A 10 -11.85 38.70 -2.56
CA GLN A 10 -12.55 38.81 -3.85
C GLN A 10 -12.01 40.06 -4.56
N GLY A 11 -11.46 39.92 -5.77
CA GLY A 11 -10.71 41.03 -6.39
C GLY A 11 -10.20 40.82 -7.81
N ILE A 12 -10.73 39.86 -8.58
CA ILE A 12 -10.48 39.75 -10.03
C ILE A 12 -11.80 39.50 -10.76
N ARG A 13 -12.52 40.59 -11.06
CA ARG A 13 -13.60 40.60 -12.04
C ARG A 13 -12.96 40.98 -13.38
N LEU A 14 -12.59 39.97 -14.18
CA LEU A 14 -12.05 40.20 -15.53
C LEU A 14 -13.21 40.50 -16.49
N ASP A 15 -13.49 41.77 -16.72
CA ASP A 15 -14.43 42.22 -17.74
C ASP A 15 -13.85 41.93 -19.15
N SER A 16 -14.24 40.78 -19.70
CA SER A 16 -13.75 40.24 -20.98
C SER A 16 -14.38 40.90 -22.21
N HIS A 17 -14.60 42.22 -22.16
CA HIS A 17 -15.35 43.00 -23.16
C HIS A 17 -14.51 44.08 -23.87
N SER A 18 -13.19 43.92 -23.95
CA SER A 18 -12.31 44.98 -24.52
C SER A 18 -11.13 44.53 -25.40
N GLN A 19 -10.90 43.22 -25.68
CA GLN A 19 -9.60 42.79 -26.27
C GLN A 19 -9.59 41.85 -27.51
N TYR A 20 -10.71 41.57 -28.16
CA TYR A 20 -10.74 40.79 -29.43
C TYR A 20 -10.93 41.64 -30.71
N ARG A 21 -10.49 42.91 -30.72
CA ARG A 21 -10.70 43.84 -31.85
C ARG A 21 -9.50 44.00 -32.81
N PHE A 22 -8.43 43.22 -32.66
CA PHE A 22 -7.12 43.52 -33.26
C PHE A 22 -6.49 42.45 -34.17
N LEU A 23 -7.29 41.65 -34.90
CA LEU A 23 -6.77 40.76 -35.95
C LEU A 23 -7.51 40.75 -37.30
N GLY A 24 -8.58 41.55 -37.47
CA GLY A 24 -9.34 41.64 -38.74
C GLY A 24 -8.87 42.74 -39.71
N LYS A 25 -8.05 43.70 -39.28
CA LYS A 25 -7.80 44.97 -40.00
C LYS A 25 -6.83 44.93 -41.19
N ARG A 26 -6.36 43.76 -41.64
CA ARG A 26 -5.46 43.63 -42.82
C ARG A 26 -5.97 42.72 -43.95
N LEU A 27 -7.15 42.11 -43.81
CA LEU A 27 -7.83 41.38 -44.90
C LEU A 27 -9.02 42.15 -45.50
N LEU A 28 -9.46 43.26 -44.88
CA LEU A 28 -10.61 44.04 -45.33
C LEU A 28 -10.37 44.88 -46.61
N CYS A 29 -9.12 45.17 -46.96
CA CYS A 29 -8.81 46.08 -48.08
C CYS A 29 -9.15 45.50 -49.47
N LEU A 30 -9.41 44.19 -49.57
CA LEU A 30 -9.78 43.53 -50.83
C LEU A 30 -11.28 43.22 -50.95
N SER A 31 -12.07 43.31 -49.87
CA SER A 31 -13.53 43.26 -49.93
C SER A 31 -14.16 44.66 -50.10
N LEU A 32 -13.47 45.72 -49.65
CA LEU A 32 -13.94 47.10 -49.73
C LEU A 32 -14.15 47.63 -51.16
N LEU A 33 -13.50 47.05 -52.18
CA LEU A 33 -13.67 47.45 -53.59
C LEU A 33 -14.89 46.85 -54.28
N LEU A 34 -15.60 45.89 -53.66
CA LEU A 34 -16.86 45.33 -54.17
C LEU A 34 -18.09 45.79 -53.38
N PHE A 35 -17.91 46.42 -52.22
CA PHE A 35 -19.00 46.83 -51.33
C PHE A 35 -19.49 48.26 -51.56
N THR A 36 -18.79 49.07 -52.36
CA THR A 36 -19.12 50.48 -52.60
C THR A 36 -20.18 50.73 -53.68
N CYS A 37 -20.61 49.69 -54.42
CA CYS A 37 -21.60 49.82 -55.50
C CYS A 37 -23.00 49.28 -55.14
N LEU A 38 -23.23 48.85 -53.90
CA LEU A 38 -24.51 48.27 -53.46
C LEU A 38 -24.99 48.87 -52.13
N THR A 39 -25.35 50.15 -52.16
CA THR A 39 -26.11 50.83 -51.10
C THR A 39 -27.55 51.10 -51.54
N PRO A 40 -28.49 50.16 -51.31
CA PRO A 40 -29.91 50.49 -51.37
C PRO A 40 -30.32 51.19 -50.07
N LEU A 41 -30.58 52.50 -50.13
CA LEU A 41 -31.65 53.04 -49.30
C LEU A 41 -32.95 52.47 -49.88
N HIS A 42 -33.57 51.48 -49.20
CA HIS A 42 -35.03 51.28 -49.13
C HIS A 42 -35.38 50.06 -48.26
N SER A 43 -36.61 50.05 -47.74
CA SER A 43 -37.22 48.94 -46.99
C SER A 43 -37.74 47.82 -47.90
N ALA A 44 -36.93 47.38 -48.87
CA ALA A 44 -37.28 46.37 -49.86
C ALA A 44 -36.46 45.08 -49.66
N PRO A 45 -37.02 43.88 -49.94
CA PRO A 45 -36.26 42.64 -49.88
C PRO A 45 -35.18 42.63 -50.97
N SER A 46 -33.95 42.28 -50.60
CA SER A 46 -32.80 42.26 -51.51
C SER A 46 -32.20 40.86 -51.58
N HIS A 47 -32.03 40.34 -52.79
CA HIS A 47 -31.48 39.01 -53.04
C HIS A 47 -30.48 39.05 -54.21
N PHE A 48 -29.30 38.46 -54.01
CA PHE A 48 -28.24 38.37 -55.02
C PHE A 48 -27.53 37.02 -54.86
N ARG A 49 -27.68 36.14 -55.85
CA ARG A 49 -27.28 34.73 -55.77
C ARG A 49 -26.32 34.37 -56.91
N LEU A 50 -25.07 34.06 -56.56
CA LEU A 50 -24.02 33.56 -57.46
C LEU A 50 -23.36 32.31 -56.84
N PRO A 51 -24.11 31.21 -56.58
CA PRO A 51 -23.54 30.00 -56.00
C PRO A 51 -22.51 29.36 -56.97
N PRO A 52 -21.41 28.78 -56.47
CA PRO A 52 -21.02 28.61 -55.06
C PRO A 52 -20.25 29.81 -54.47
N LEU A 53 -19.99 30.86 -55.25
CA LEU A 53 -19.07 31.95 -54.89
C LEU A 53 -19.67 32.94 -53.89
N PHE A 54 -20.94 33.30 -54.03
CA PHE A 54 -21.61 34.29 -53.17
C PHE A 54 -23.13 34.09 -53.14
N TRP A 55 -23.76 34.38 -52.00
CA TRP A 55 -25.22 34.49 -51.85
C TRP A 55 -25.48 35.55 -50.78
N TYR A 56 -26.29 36.56 -51.07
CA TYR A 56 -26.80 37.49 -50.07
C TYR A 56 -28.31 37.62 -50.22
N GLU A 57 -29.01 37.65 -49.09
CA GLU A 57 -30.46 37.70 -49.02
C GLU A 57 -30.89 38.42 -47.74
N SER A 58 -31.84 39.34 -47.80
CA SER A 58 -32.26 40.16 -46.66
C SER A 58 -33.71 40.60 -46.80
N GLU A 59 -34.51 40.32 -45.78
CA GLU A 59 -35.95 40.59 -45.68
C GLU A 59 -36.24 41.39 -44.39
N PRO A 60 -36.17 42.74 -44.43
CA PRO A 60 -36.24 43.56 -43.23
C PRO A 60 -37.55 43.42 -42.44
N MET A 61 -38.67 43.11 -43.11
CA MET A 61 -39.97 42.90 -42.47
C MET A 61 -40.01 41.63 -41.59
N GLU A 62 -39.25 40.61 -41.96
CA GLU A 62 -39.16 39.37 -41.17
C GLU A 62 -37.98 39.39 -40.18
N ASP A 63 -37.11 40.41 -40.24
CA ASP A 63 -35.80 40.47 -39.56
C ASP A 63 -34.86 39.31 -39.95
N ARG A 64 -35.02 38.85 -41.21
CA ARG A 64 -34.28 37.74 -41.80
C ARG A 64 -33.14 38.24 -42.67
N SER A 65 -31.97 37.60 -42.55
CA SER A 65 -30.85 37.81 -43.48
C SER A 65 -29.96 36.58 -43.57
N PHE A 66 -29.42 36.32 -44.76
CA PHE A 66 -28.49 35.25 -45.05
C PHE A 66 -27.35 35.75 -45.94
N LEU A 67 -26.12 35.28 -45.67
CA LEU A 67 -24.91 35.62 -46.39
C LEU A 67 -24.01 34.38 -46.50
N MET A 68 -23.57 34.05 -47.70
CA MET A 68 -22.58 33.02 -47.99
C MET A 68 -21.46 33.60 -48.86
N THR A 69 -20.21 33.20 -48.61
CA THR A 69 -19.04 33.61 -49.40
C THR A 69 -18.07 32.43 -49.55
N LEU A 70 -17.76 32.09 -50.81
CA LEU A 70 -16.78 31.08 -51.25
C LEU A 70 -16.96 29.69 -50.61
N LEU A 71 -18.19 29.30 -50.27
CA LEU A 71 -18.55 28.13 -49.43
C LEU A 71 -17.91 28.06 -48.03
N ILE A 72 -16.95 28.94 -47.72
CA ILE A 72 -16.17 28.93 -46.48
C ILE A 72 -16.88 29.72 -45.38
N TYR A 73 -17.44 30.89 -45.69
CA TYR A 73 -18.14 31.74 -44.72
C TYR A 73 -19.65 31.71 -44.97
N TRP A 74 -20.43 31.45 -43.92
CA TRP A 74 -21.88 31.50 -43.93
C TRP A 74 -22.35 32.25 -42.68
N ARG A 75 -23.38 33.08 -42.81
CA ARG A 75 -24.04 33.77 -41.69
C ARG A 75 -25.53 33.84 -41.96
N GLY A 76 -26.33 33.55 -40.96
CA GLY A 76 -27.78 33.72 -41.00
C GLY A 76 -28.31 34.39 -39.74
N LYS A 77 -29.39 35.13 -39.89
CA LYS A 77 -30.22 35.67 -38.80
C LYS A 77 -31.69 35.45 -39.15
N ASP A 78 -32.44 35.01 -38.17
CA ASP A 78 -33.90 34.98 -38.12
C ASP A 78 -34.33 35.58 -36.75
N ARG A 79 -35.62 35.82 -36.52
CA ARG A 79 -36.15 36.47 -35.31
C ARG A 79 -35.68 35.83 -34.01
N GLU A 80 -35.63 34.50 -33.97
CA GLU A 80 -35.30 33.71 -32.77
C GLU A 80 -33.88 33.13 -32.76
N SER A 81 -33.09 33.31 -33.84
CA SER A 81 -31.75 32.71 -33.92
C SER A 81 -30.76 33.43 -34.84
N LEU A 82 -29.49 33.33 -34.50
CA LEU A 82 -28.38 33.85 -35.29
C LEU A 82 -27.27 32.79 -35.37
N PHE A 83 -26.74 32.56 -36.57
CA PHE A 83 -25.61 31.65 -36.78
C PHE A 83 -24.48 32.28 -37.60
N ASN A 84 -23.26 31.89 -37.30
CA ASN A 84 -22.05 32.15 -38.08
C ASN A 84 -21.28 30.83 -38.25
N LEU A 85 -20.80 30.56 -39.45
CA LEU A 85 -19.95 29.42 -39.80
C LEU A 85 -18.76 29.94 -40.61
N PHE A 86 -17.56 29.55 -40.22
CA PHE A 86 -16.35 29.69 -41.03
C PHE A 86 -15.72 28.29 -41.14
N ALA A 87 -16.11 27.57 -42.19
CA ALA A 87 -15.89 26.15 -42.33
C ALA A 87 -14.41 25.79 -42.62
N PRO A 88 -13.88 24.68 -42.06
CA PRO A 88 -14.48 23.83 -41.02
C PRO A 88 -14.23 24.35 -39.59
N PHE A 89 -13.52 25.47 -39.41
CA PHE A 89 -12.85 25.81 -38.15
C PHE A 89 -13.74 26.40 -37.06
N TYR A 90 -14.76 27.18 -37.39
CA TYR A 90 -15.56 27.94 -36.41
C TYR A 90 -17.06 27.87 -36.70
N TYR A 91 -17.86 27.70 -35.65
CA TYR A 91 -19.32 27.76 -35.69
C TYR A 91 -19.83 28.42 -34.41
N ASP A 92 -20.74 29.39 -34.52
CA ASP A 92 -21.38 30.08 -33.40
C ASP A 92 -22.87 30.24 -33.71
N PHE A 93 -23.71 29.55 -32.95
CA PHE A 93 -25.16 29.60 -33.02
C PHE A 93 -25.71 30.10 -31.70
N GLN A 94 -26.64 31.06 -31.77
CA GLN A 94 -27.26 31.66 -30.59
C GLN A 94 -28.77 31.79 -30.82
N SER A 95 -29.55 31.23 -29.89
CA SER A 95 -30.98 31.43 -29.73
C SER A 95 -31.27 31.73 -28.24
N GLU A 96 -32.53 31.92 -27.87
CA GLU A 96 -32.93 32.09 -26.47
C GLU A 96 -32.59 30.84 -25.63
N LYS A 97 -32.85 29.65 -26.19
CA LYS A 97 -32.86 28.36 -25.45
C LYS A 97 -31.59 27.53 -25.61
N ASP A 98 -30.78 27.80 -26.63
CA ASP A 98 -29.52 27.10 -26.90
C ASP A 98 -28.47 28.04 -27.48
N LYS A 99 -27.23 27.92 -26.99
CA LYS A 99 -26.06 28.69 -27.43
C LYS A 99 -24.91 27.72 -27.62
N VAL A 100 -24.48 27.55 -28.87
CA VAL A 100 -23.43 26.62 -29.29
C VAL A 100 -22.26 27.40 -29.88
N ARG A 101 -21.04 27.14 -29.41
CA ARG A 101 -19.81 27.70 -29.99
C ARG A 101 -18.77 26.61 -30.16
N VAL A 102 -18.18 26.53 -31.35
CA VAL A 102 -17.16 25.56 -31.73
C VAL A 102 -16.00 26.31 -32.38
N LEU A 103 -14.78 25.99 -31.95
CA LEU A 103 -13.53 26.39 -32.60
C LEU A 103 -12.63 25.15 -32.65
N LEU A 104 -12.66 24.42 -33.77
CA LEU A 104 -11.99 23.12 -33.90
C LEU A 104 -10.46 23.27 -33.92
N PRO A 105 -9.70 22.35 -33.30
CA PRO A 105 -10.13 21.28 -32.37
C PRO A 105 -10.16 21.73 -30.88
N ILE A 106 -9.94 23.02 -30.60
CA ILE A 106 -9.49 23.51 -29.29
C ILE A 106 -10.64 23.78 -28.32
N HIS A 107 -11.78 24.27 -28.79
CA HIS A 107 -12.87 24.72 -27.92
C HIS A 107 -14.25 24.27 -28.42
N PHE A 108 -15.07 23.81 -27.48
CA PHE A 108 -16.49 23.57 -27.68
C PHE A 108 -17.26 24.07 -26.45
N TYR A 109 -18.32 24.83 -26.66
CA TYR A 109 -19.24 25.28 -25.64
C TYR A 109 -20.67 25.03 -26.09
N ARG A 110 -21.50 24.52 -25.18
CA ARG A 110 -22.96 24.50 -25.35
C ARG A 110 -23.65 24.84 -24.05
N GLN A 111 -24.64 25.72 -24.11
CA GLN A 111 -25.52 26.06 -23.01
C GLN A 111 -26.97 25.94 -23.46
N THR A 112 -27.68 25.01 -22.86
CA THR A 112 -29.15 24.93 -22.88
C THR A 112 -29.71 25.35 -21.51
N GLU A 113 -31.03 25.52 -21.39
CA GLU A 113 -31.73 25.89 -20.15
C GLU A 113 -31.20 25.17 -18.89
N ASP A 114 -31.20 23.83 -18.87
CA ASP A 114 -30.76 23.03 -17.70
C ASP A 114 -29.24 22.77 -17.58
N LYS A 115 -28.46 22.95 -18.66
CA LYS A 115 -27.17 22.28 -18.84
C LYS A 115 -26.13 23.15 -19.53
N SER A 116 -24.92 23.18 -18.96
CA SER A 116 -23.74 23.74 -19.61
C SER A 116 -22.64 22.70 -19.79
N LEU A 117 -22.08 22.66 -21.00
CA LEU A 117 -20.95 21.83 -21.37
C LEU A 117 -19.86 22.71 -21.97
N PHE A 118 -18.65 22.60 -21.43
CA PHE A 118 -17.48 23.37 -21.83
C PHE A 118 -16.28 22.44 -22.01
N LEU A 119 -15.63 22.54 -23.16
CA LEU A 119 -14.38 21.88 -23.51
C LEU A 119 -13.36 22.94 -23.92
N LEU A 120 -12.14 22.82 -23.41
CA LEU A 120 -10.99 23.64 -23.80
C LEU A 120 -9.72 22.78 -23.75
N GLY A 121 -9.34 22.22 -24.91
CA GLY A 121 -8.27 21.24 -25.04
C GLY A 121 -8.47 20.06 -24.09
N PRO A 122 -7.55 19.80 -23.15
CA PRO A 122 -7.68 18.69 -22.20
C PRO A 122 -8.69 18.93 -21.06
N TYR A 123 -9.21 20.16 -20.88
CA TYR A 123 -10.19 20.48 -19.83
C TYR A 123 -11.61 20.28 -20.33
N PHE A 124 -12.41 19.50 -19.59
CA PHE A 124 -13.83 19.29 -19.81
C PHE A 124 -14.61 19.59 -18.51
N SER A 125 -15.73 20.31 -18.65
CA SER A 125 -16.65 20.61 -17.55
C SER A 125 -18.09 20.51 -18.03
N LYS A 126 -18.86 19.65 -17.39
CA LYS A 126 -20.30 19.48 -17.56
C LYS A 126 -21.00 19.81 -16.24
N ARG A 127 -22.01 20.67 -16.30
CA ARG A 127 -22.88 21.00 -15.16
C ARG A 127 -24.33 20.83 -15.60
N SER A 128 -25.06 20.07 -14.80
CA SER A 128 -26.52 19.91 -14.81
C SER A 128 -27.06 20.37 -13.45
N ILE A 129 -28.36 20.21 -13.22
CA ILE A 129 -29.01 20.46 -11.92
C ILE A 129 -28.52 19.43 -10.87
N SER A 130 -28.54 18.13 -11.19
CA SER A 130 -28.14 17.04 -10.30
C SER A 130 -26.68 16.58 -10.45
N GLU A 131 -26.08 16.72 -11.63
CA GLU A 131 -24.74 16.21 -11.95
C GLU A 131 -23.70 17.33 -12.13
N GLN A 132 -22.54 17.21 -11.49
CA GLN A 132 -21.35 17.99 -11.83
C GLN A 132 -20.15 17.09 -12.14
N THR A 133 -19.68 17.13 -13.39
CA THR A 133 -18.50 16.38 -13.85
C THR A 133 -17.44 17.33 -14.39
N LYS A 134 -16.21 17.25 -13.86
CA LYS A 134 -15.03 18.04 -14.27
C LYS A 134 -13.85 17.12 -14.50
N PHE A 135 -13.13 17.33 -15.60
CA PHE A 135 -12.01 16.48 -16.02
C PHE A 135 -10.89 17.33 -16.65
N ILE A 136 -9.64 16.94 -16.39
CA ILE A 136 -8.43 17.40 -17.08
C ILE A 136 -7.69 16.13 -17.50
N PHE A 137 -7.63 15.84 -18.79
CA PHE A 137 -6.96 14.64 -19.28
C PHE A 137 -5.44 14.72 -19.08
N PRO A 138 -4.77 13.68 -18.54
CA PRO A 138 -5.29 12.54 -17.76
C PRO A 138 -5.30 12.81 -16.24
N ILE A 139 -4.83 13.97 -15.79
CA ILE A 139 -4.39 14.28 -14.42
C ILE A 139 -5.53 14.25 -13.39
N PHE A 140 -6.71 14.79 -13.68
CA PHE A 140 -7.73 15.08 -12.67
C PHE A 140 -9.14 14.75 -13.15
N PHE A 141 -9.90 14.02 -12.34
CA PHE A 141 -11.33 13.78 -12.55
C PHE A 141 -12.09 14.03 -11.24
N LYS A 142 -13.23 14.72 -11.31
CA LYS A 142 -14.22 14.78 -10.24
C LYS A 142 -15.60 14.65 -10.87
N SER A 143 -16.38 13.66 -10.44
CA SER A 143 -17.80 13.59 -10.75
C SER A 143 -18.59 13.42 -9.46
N GLU A 144 -19.64 14.22 -9.32
CA GLU A 144 -20.53 14.28 -8.16
C GLU A 144 -21.97 14.21 -8.67
N ASP A 145 -22.64 13.14 -8.27
CA ASP A 145 -23.99 12.71 -8.64
C ASP A 145 -24.69 12.17 -7.37
N GLU A 146 -26.02 12.08 -7.39
CA GLU A 146 -26.87 11.79 -6.23
C GLU A 146 -26.48 10.52 -5.44
N LYS A 147 -25.88 9.54 -6.11
CA LYS A 147 -25.51 8.23 -5.52
C LYS A 147 -24.03 8.10 -5.18
N LEU A 148 -23.16 8.85 -5.86
CA LEU A 148 -21.72 8.64 -5.87
C LEU A 148 -20.95 9.96 -6.00
N LYS A 149 -20.03 10.17 -5.08
CA LYS A 149 -19.00 11.20 -5.16
C LYS A 149 -17.66 10.57 -5.48
N SER A 150 -17.06 10.99 -6.58
CA SER A 150 -15.80 10.42 -7.11
C SER A 150 -14.77 11.52 -7.34
N LYS A 151 -13.51 11.24 -6.98
CA LYS A 151 -12.37 12.14 -7.18
C LYS A 151 -11.12 11.34 -7.47
N LEU A 152 -10.50 11.58 -8.62
CA LEU A 152 -9.26 10.97 -9.07
C LEU A 152 -8.22 12.06 -9.34
N ILE A 153 -6.99 11.85 -8.86
CA ILE A 153 -5.79 12.58 -9.24
C ILE A 153 -4.80 11.50 -9.71
N PHE A 154 -4.70 11.31 -11.01
CA PHE A 154 -3.99 10.17 -11.60
C PHE A 154 -2.45 10.36 -11.51
N PRO A 155 -1.67 9.30 -11.22
CA PRO A 155 -2.10 7.96 -10.75
C PRO A 155 -2.30 7.88 -9.22
N PHE A 156 -2.01 8.95 -8.49
CA PHE A 156 -1.73 8.90 -7.05
C PHE A 156 -2.95 8.75 -6.13
N TYR A 157 -4.04 9.50 -6.31
CA TYR A 157 -5.14 9.55 -5.33
C TYR A 157 -6.49 9.24 -5.96
N TRP A 158 -7.17 8.20 -5.51
CA TRP A 158 -8.54 7.86 -5.92
C TRP A 158 -9.45 7.80 -4.69
N SER A 159 -10.62 8.44 -4.78
CA SER A 159 -11.63 8.43 -3.72
C SER A 159 -13.01 8.21 -4.33
N PHE A 160 -13.74 7.25 -3.77
CA PHE A 160 -15.11 6.89 -4.12
C PHE A 160 -15.93 6.81 -2.85
N GLN A 161 -16.91 7.70 -2.70
CA GLN A 161 -17.81 7.76 -1.56
C GLN A 161 -19.24 7.55 -2.05
N SER A 162 -19.89 6.50 -1.57
CA SER A 162 -21.33 6.30 -1.80
C SER A 162 -22.14 7.20 -0.88
N LEU A 163 -23.19 7.80 -1.43
CA LEU A 163 -24.12 8.67 -0.72
C LEU A 163 -25.39 7.92 -0.25
N THR A 164 -25.45 6.61 -0.50
CA THR A 164 -26.54 5.72 -0.04
C THR A 164 -26.47 5.46 1.48
N PRO A 165 -27.51 4.89 2.10
CA PRO A 165 -27.53 4.60 3.54
C PRO A 165 -26.35 3.74 4.04
N GLU A 166 -25.80 2.87 3.20
CA GLU A 166 -24.64 2.02 3.52
C GLU A 166 -23.32 2.79 3.68
N LYS A 167 -23.23 4.03 3.17
CA LYS A 167 -22.09 4.96 3.30
C LYS A 167 -20.70 4.34 3.05
N LYS A 168 -20.62 3.41 2.09
CA LYS A 168 -19.38 2.77 1.66
C LYS A 168 -18.38 3.81 1.13
N LEU A 169 -17.14 3.73 1.60
CA LEU A 169 -16.04 4.65 1.26
C LEU A 169 -14.80 3.86 0.87
N HIS A 170 -14.19 4.23 -0.26
CA HIS A 170 -12.91 3.71 -0.71
C HIS A 170 -11.96 4.91 -0.96
N GLU A 171 -10.82 4.93 -0.30
CA GLU A 171 -9.76 5.93 -0.47
C GLU A 171 -8.43 5.23 -0.74
N LEU A 172 -7.78 5.53 -1.86
CA LEU A 172 -6.46 5.03 -2.24
C LEU A 172 -5.52 6.22 -2.43
N LEU A 173 -4.35 6.19 -1.78
CA LEU A 173 -3.18 7.00 -2.14
C LEU A 173 -2.07 6.03 -2.57
N PHE A 174 -2.03 5.70 -3.86
CA PHE A 174 -1.14 4.70 -4.44
C PHE A 174 0.34 5.12 -4.36
N PRO A 175 1.28 4.21 -4.03
CA PRO A 175 1.09 2.81 -3.60
C PRO A 175 0.94 2.63 -2.06
N PHE A 176 0.96 3.73 -1.30
CA PHE A 176 1.24 3.70 0.14
C PHE A 176 0.02 3.48 1.04
N TYR A 177 -1.18 3.93 0.67
CA TYR A 177 -2.34 3.88 1.56
C TYR A 177 -3.61 3.40 0.85
N LEU A 178 -4.35 2.51 1.51
CA LEU A 178 -5.70 2.11 1.14
C LEU A 178 -6.58 2.11 2.39
N ARG A 179 -7.72 2.78 2.32
CA ARG A 179 -8.83 2.67 3.27
C ARG A 179 -10.08 2.18 2.54
N VAL A 180 -10.77 1.24 3.17
CA VAL A 180 -12.14 0.84 2.83
C VAL A 180 -12.97 0.91 4.11
N LYS A 181 -14.19 1.47 4.03
CA LYS A 181 -15.18 1.42 5.11
C LYS A 181 -16.52 0.90 4.60
N GLY A 182 -17.19 0.11 5.43
CA GLY A 182 -18.45 -0.58 5.12
C GLY A 182 -18.69 -1.72 6.10
N GLU A 183 -19.16 -2.87 5.61
CA GLU A 183 -19.32 -4.10 6.41
C GLU A 183 -17.97 -4.66 6.89
N GLN A 184 -16.93 -4.49 6.08
CA GLN A 184 -15.55 -4.82 6.40
C GLN A 184 -14.68 -3.57 6.28
N ASP A 185 -14.28 -3.02 7.41
CA ASP A 185 -13.29 -1.94 7.49
C ASP A 185 -11.89 -2.48 7.19
N GLN A 186 -11.15 -1.81 6.31
CA GLN A 186 -9.77 -2.14 5.97
C GLN A 186 -8.94 -0.86 5.97
N GLU A 187 -7.81 -0.84 6.68
CA GLU A 187 -6.85 0.26 6.63
C GLU A 187 -5.43 -0.30 6.45
N ILE A 188 -4.76 0.12 5.38
CA ILE A 188 -3.45 -0.34 4.97
C ILE A 188 -2.56 0.88 4.78
N TYR A 189 -1.40 0.89 5.44
CA TYR A 189 -0.29 1.81 5.19
C TYR A 189 0.91 0.95 4.76
N SER A 190 0.99 0.64 3.47
CA SER A 190 1.96 -0.28 2.89
C SER A 190 3.38 0.32 2.90
N PRO A 191 4.44 -0.42 3.30
CA PRO A 191 4.48 -1.81 3.74
C PRO A 191 4.58 -1.96 5.28
N VAL A 192 4.01 -1.02 6.06
CA VAL A 192 4.23 -0.91 7.51
C VAL A 192 3.05 -1.42 8.33
N PHE A 193 1.81 -1.22 7.89
CA PHE A 193 0.62 -1.55 8.67
C PHE A 193 -0.50 -2.09 7.80
N TRP A 194 -1.19 -3.11 8.30
CA TRP A 194 -2.44 -3.64 7.74
C TRP A 194 -3.41 -3.94 8.87
N SER A 195 -4.63 -3.43 8.79
CA SER A 195 -5.73 -3.76 9.70
C SER A 195 -6.97 -4.12 8.89
N TYR A 196 -7.66 -5.16 9.34
CA TYR A 196 -8.93 -5.62 8.80
C TYR A 196 -9.88 -5.87 9.98
N LYS A 197 -11.08 -5.31 9.91
CA LYS A 197 -12.10 -5.41 10.97
C LYS A 197 -13.45 -5.73 10.34
N ASP A 198 -14.12 -6.68 10.97
CA ASP A 198 -15.44 -7.23 10.63
C ASP A 198 -16.24 -7.30 11.95
N LEU A 199 -17.55 -7.47 11.90
CA LEU A 199 -18.44 -7.52 13.07
C LEU A 199 -17.96 -8.53 14.12
N LYS A 200 -17.45 -9.69 13.69
CA LYS A 200 -17.04 -10.81 14.57
C LYS A 200 -15.52 -10.95 14.77
N SER A 201 -14.70 -10.15 14.09
CA SER A 201 -13.23 -10.28 14.20
C SER A 201 -12.44 -9.03 13.83
N SER A 202 -11.28 -8.86 14.46
CA SER A 202 -10.25 -7.89 14.06
C SER A 202 -8.92 -8.61 13.91
N LYS A 203 -8.19 -8.33 12.83
CA LYS A 203 -6.85 -8.88 12.55
C LYS A 203 -5.96 -7.79 11.99
N GLY A 204 -4.66 -7.85 12.27
CA GLY A 204 -3.72 -6.91 11.68
C GLY A 204 -2.25 -7.27 11.88
N ILE A 205 -1.41 -6.54 11.16
CA ILE A 205 0.03 -6.70 11.06
C ILE A 205 0.67 -5.31 11.15
N LEU A 206 1.69 -5.18 12.00
CA LEU A 206 2.58 -4.04 12.12
C LEU A 206 3.98 -4.61 12.41
N PRO A 207 4.79 -4.98 11.39
CA PRO A 207 5.95 -5.85 11.57
C PRO A 207 6.92 -5.31 12.64
N PRO A 208 7.38 -6.13 13.61
CA PRO A 208 7.28 -7.60 13.72
C PRO A 208 6.03 -8.12 14.44
N PHE A 209 5.00 -7.29 14.65
CA PHE A 209 3.77 -7.64 15.38
C PHE A 209 2.62 -8.13 14.49
N TYR A 210 1.83 -9.06 15.02
CA TYR A 210 0.60 -9.60 14.45
C TYR A 210 -0.45 -9.76 15.55
N TRP A 211 -1.72 -9.50 15.24
CA TRP A 211 -2.84 -9.83 16.12
C TRP A 211 -4.03 -10.41 15.34
N LYS A 212 -4.81 -11.25 16.02
CA LYS A 212 -6.13 -11.70 15.62
C LYS A 212 -7.01 -11.85 16.86
N LEU A 213 -8.18 -11.23 16.81
CA LEU A 213 -9.19 -11.21 17.85
C LEU A 213 -10.50 -11.74 17.25
N THR A 214 -11.09 -12.75 17.90
CA THR A 214 -12.45 -13.25 17.62
C THR A 214 -13.20 -13.41 18.95
N GLU A 215 -14.53 -13.55 18.90
CA GLU A 215 -15.40 -13.80 20.06
C GLU A 215 -14.95 -14.99 20.94
N SER A 216 -14.23 -15.96 20.34
CA SER A 216 -13.82 -17.24 20.93
C SER A 216 -12.31 -17.39 21.15
N SER A 217 -11.47 -16.55 20.54
CA SER A 217 -10.01 -16.73 20.53
C SER A 217 -9.23 -15.43 20.32
N LYS A 218 -8.02 -15.38 20.89
CA LYS A 218 -7.11 -14.23 20.80
C LYS A 218 -5.69 -14.73 20.53
N THR A 219 -5.14 -14.33 19.38
CA THR A 219 -3.75 -14.55 18.99
C THR A 219 -3.02 -13.22 18.97
N GLN A 220 -1.85 -13.15 19.60
CA GLN A 220 -0.94 -12.01 19.53
C GLN A 220 0.49 -12.53 19.38
N ILE A 221 1.26 -11.97 18.45
CA ILE A 221 2.66 -12.32 18.24
C ILE A 221 3.44 -11.01 18.09
N GLY A 222 4.53 -10.84 18.83
CA GLY A 222 5.57 -9.85 18.62
C GLY A 222 6.88 -10.59 18.42
N PHE A 223 7.26 -10.82 17.17
CA PHE A 223 8.36 -11.74 16.85
C PHE A 223 9.73 -11.13 17.23
N PRO A 224 10.67 -11.90 17.80
CA PRO A 224 10.55 -13.31 18.18
C PRO A 224 10.07 -13.54 19.63
N LEU A 225 9.99 -12.50 20.47
CA LEU A 225 9.99 -12.63 21.94
C LEU A 225 8.62 -12.87 22.59
N TYR A 226 7.52 -12.45 21.95
CA TYR A 226 6.17 -12.49 22.54
C TYR A 226 5.19 -13.31 21.69
N TRP A 227 4.59 -14.36 22.25
CA TRP A 227 3.69 -15.27 21.55
C TRP A 227 2.53 -15.68 22.49
N ARG A 228 1.32 -15.17 22.26
CA ARG A 228 0.12 -15.50 23.04
C ARG A 228 -0.97 -16.11 22.17
N PHE A 229 -1.45 -17.28 22.57
CA PHE A 229 -2.63 -17.96 22.02
C PHE A 229 -3.58 -18.27 23.18
N PHE A 230 -4.70 -17.55 23.20
CA PHE A 230 -5.75 -17.66 24.21
C PHE A 230 -7.06 -18.14 23.57
N LYS A 231 -7.80 -19.00 24.27
CA LYS A 231 -9.15 -19.44 23.90
C LYS A 231 -10.13 -19.23 25.06
N LYS A 232 -11.39 -18.97 24.73
CA LYS A 232 -12.46 -18.76 25.72
C LYS A 232 -12.91 -20.07 26.41
N ASP A 233 -12.70 -21.21 25.74
CA ASP A 233 -12.99 -22.55 26.22
C ASP A 233 -11.83 -23.06 27.11
N PRO A 234 -12.08 -23.38 28.41
CA PRO A 234 -11.04 -23.72 29.37
C PRO A 234 -10.44 -25.13 29.21
N GLU A 235 -11.10 -26.06 28.50
CA GLU A 235 -10.50 -27.39 28.26
C GLU A 235 -9.34 -27.32 27.27
N LEU A 236 -9.43 -26.36 26.34
CA LEU A 236 -8.43 -26.15 25.31
C LEU A 236 -7.14 -25.52 25.85
N LYS A 237 -6.05 -25.72 25.11
CA LYS A 237 -4.71 -25.29 25.54
C LYS A 237 -4.47 -23.82 25.27
N ASP A 238 -4.19 -23.09 26.34
CA ASP A 238 -3.68 -21.73 26.35
C ASP A 238 -2.15 -21.73 26.43
N PHE A 239 -1.52 -20.76 25.76
CA PHE A 239 -0.07 -20.64 25.63
C PHE A 239 0.33 -19.16 25.64
N GLU A 240 1.25 -18.76 26.50
CA GLU A 240 1.85 -17.42 26.50
C GLU A 240 3.37 -17.50 26.75
N ILE A 241 4.15 -17.03 25.78
CA ILE A 241 5.59 -16.78 25.92
C ILE A 241 5.82 -15.27 25.90
N ALA A 242 6.62 -14.80 26.84
CA ALA A 242 7.22 -13.47 26.89
C ALA A 242 8.67 -13.66 27.35
N PHE A 243 9.54 -14.11 26.44
CA PHE A 243 10.84 -14.72 26.78
C PHE A 243 11.67 -13.84 27.75
N PRO A 244 12.20 -14.38 28.86
CA PRO A 244 12.32 -15.81 29.21
C PRO A 244 11.12 -16.40 29.98
N TRP A 245 9.99 -15.69 30.09
CA TRP A 245 8.76 -16.21 30.69
C TRP A 245 8.01 -17.14 29.73
N ILE A 246 7.54 -18.29 30.23
CA ILE A 246 6.67 -19.24 29.52
C ILE A 246 5.54 -19.66 30.47
N TYR A 247 4.30 -19.59 29.99
CA TYR A 247 3.09 -20.03 30.68
C TYR A 247 2.25 -20.94 29.77
N LEU A 248 1.84 -22.08 30.29
CA LEU A 248 1.03 -23.09 29.62
C LEU A 248 -0.16 -23.46 30.53
N ARG A 249 -1.36 -23.56 29.97
CA ARG A 249 -2.56 -24.02 30.70
C ARG A 249 -3.38 -25.00 29.84
N SER A 250 -3.99 -25.99 30.50
CA SER A 250 -4.93 -26.94 29.90
C SER A 250 -5.91 -27.39 30.98
N GLY A 251 -7.15 -26.88 30.96
CA GLY A 251 -8.08 -27.03 32.08
C GLY A 251 -7.53 -26.43 33.38
N ASN A 252 -7.57 -27.23 34.44
CA ASN A 252 -7.03 -26.90 35.77
C ASN A 252 -5.51 -27.14 35.89
N ASN A 253 -4.86 -27.68 34.86
CA ASN A 253 -3.42 -27.93 34.87
C ASN A 253 -2.66 -26.70 34.35
N SER A 254 -1.61 -26.26 35.07
CA SER A 254 -0.74 -25.15 34.64
C SER A 254 0.74 -25.50 34.74
N PHE A 255 1.55 -24.90 33.88
CA PHE A 255 3.01 -24.89 33.96
C PHE A 255 3.53 -23.48 33.68
N ARG A 256 4.50 -23.04 34.47
CA ARG A 256 4.97 -21.65 34.54
C ARG A 256 6.49 -21.67 34.70
N THR A 257 7.24 -20.87 33.95
CA THR A 257 8.71 -20.79 34.11
C THR A 257 9.26 -19.43 33.71
N PHE A 258 10.30 -19.00 34.41
CA PHE A 258 11.21 -17.92 34.01
C PHE A 258 12.59 -18.55 33.87
N VAL A 259 13.02 -18.82 32.65
CA VAL A 259 14.21 -19.65 32.40
C VAL A 259 15.49 -18.85 32.69
N PRO A 260 16.48 -19.36 33.48
CA PRO A 260 16.55 -20.66 34.15
C PRO A 260 16.41 -20.54 35.69
N LEU A 261 15.70 -19.54 36.21
CA LEU A 261 15.60 -19.29 37.65
C LEU A 261 14.35 -19.91 38.28
N TYR A 262 13.23 -20.02 37.56
CA TYR A 262 11.95 -20.45 38.13
C TYR A 262 11.25 -21.50 37.27
N TRP A 263 10.68 -22.52 37.92
CA TRP A 263 9.72 -23.45 37.35
C TRP A 263 8.60 -23.75 38.35
N GLY A 264 7.36 -23.76 37.90
CA GLY A 264 6.19 -24.09 38.70
C GLY A 264 5.17 -24.90 37.91
N ARG A 265 4.47 -25.82 38.56
CA ARG A 265 3.48 -26.69 37.93
C ARG A 265 2.35 -27.04 38.88
N THR A 266 1.11 -26.78 38.46
CA THR A 266 -0.13 -27.23 39.12
C THR A 266 -0.71 -28.43 38.37
N LYS A 267 -1.03 -29.54 39.04
CA LYS A 267 -1.85 -30.63 38.50
C LYS A 267 -2.92 -31.06 39.52
N GLU A 268 -4.19 -30.93 39.16
CA GLU A 268 -5.35 -31.17 40.04
C GLU A 268 -5.34 -32.54 40.78
N GLU A 269 -4.96 -33.61 40.11
CA GLU A 269 -4.83 -34.94 40.75
C GLU A 269 -3.66 -35.03 41.73
N LYS A 270 -2.53 -34.37 41.44
CA LYS A 270 -1.20 -34.71 41.98
C LYS A 270 -0.56 -33.64 42.87
N GLY A 271 -1.00 -32.38 42.82
CA GLY A 271 -0.45 -31.29 43.63
C GLY A 271 0.12 -30.12 42.83
N GLU A 272 0.68 -29.14 43.54
CA GLU A 272 1.52 -28.08 42.96
C GLU A 272 2.97 -28.20 43.43
N TRP A 273 3.93 -27.96 42.54
CA TRP A 273 5.32 -27.74 42.93
C TRP A 273 5.90 -26.48 42.29
N ASN A 274 6.82 -25.84 43.00
CA ASN A 274 7.53 -24.63 42.58
C ASN A 274 9.02 -24.75 42.97
N LEU A 275 9.90 -24.37 42.04
CA LEU A 275 11.36 -24.43 42.13
C LEU A 275 11.92 -23.05 41.77
N PHE A 276 12.64 -22.41 42.68
CA PHE A 276 13.46 -21.24 42.40
C PHE A 276 14.94 -21.66 42.50
N PHE A 277 15.57 -21.92 41.36
CA PHE A 277 16.91 -22.51 41.27
C PHE A 277 18.01 -21.50 41.64
N PRO A 278 19.04 -21.90 42.42
CA PRO A 278 19.19 -23.17 43.15
C PRO A 278 18.55 -23.15 44.55
N LEU A 279 18.01 -22.02 45.00
CA LEU A 279 17.78 -21.72 46.42
C LEU A 279 16.59 -22.44 47.07
N LEU A 280 15.45 -22.60 46.38
CA LEU A 280 14.17 -23.04 46.96
C LEU A 280 13.51 -24.12 46.11
N PHE A 281 13.02 -25.18 46.75
CA PHE A 281 12.04 -26.11 46.20
C PHE A 281 10.87 -26.28 47.17
N GLN A 282 9.64 -26.26 46.66
CA GLN A 282 8.42 -26.59 47.39
C GLN A 282 7.55 -27.54 46.55
N SER A 283 6.94 -28.56 47.17
CA SER A 283 5.82 -29.32 46.60
C SER A 283 4.68 -29.45 47.61
N GLU A 284 3.46 -29.59 47.11
CA GLU A 284 2.23 -29.61 47.88
C GLU A 284 1.24 -30.55 47.19
N ASP A 285 1.33 -31.81 47.58
CA ASP A 285 0.60 -32.93 47.01
C ASP A 285 -0.43 -33.41 48.04
N LYS A 286 -1.45 -34.18 47.62
CA LYS A 286 -2.52 -34.68 48.54
C LYS A 286 -1.96 -35.44 49.76
N ASN A 287 -0.79 -36.05 49.60
CA ASN A 287 -0.13 -36.84 50.64
C ASN A 287 0.75 -35.97 51.57
N GLY A 288 1.20 -34.77 51.14
CA GLY A 288 1.98 -33.87 52.00
C GLY A 288 2.61 -32.65 51.31
N ASN A 289 3.08 -31.72 52.15
CA ASN A 289 3.82 -30.51 51.76
C ASN A 289 5.31 -30.70 52.07
N ASN A 290 6.16 -30.49 51.07
CA ASN A 290 7.61 -30.56 51.12
C ASN A 290 8.21 -29.17 50.84
N LYS A 291 9.23 -28.75 51.59
CA LYS A 291 9.99 -27.51 51.38
C LYS A 291 11.48 -27.74 51.61
N LEU A 292 12.31 -27.09 50.80
CA LEU A 292 13.78 -27.12 50.87
C LEU A 292 14.28 -25.72 50.52
N ILE A 293 15.02 -25.07 51.44
CA ILE A 293 15.74 -23.82 51.22
C ILE A 293 17.22 -24.14 51.39
N THR A 294 17.99 -24.23 50.32
CA THR A 294 19.37 -24.73 50.43
C THR A 294 20.37 -23.66 50.88
N PRO A 295 21.36 -23.99 51.74
CA PRO A 295 21.48 -25.22 52.54
C PRO A 295 20.68 -25.17 53.85
N ILE A 296 20.04 -24.05 54.17
CA ILE A 296 19.64 -23.66 55.54
C ILE A 296 18.45 -24.43 56.11
N PHE A 297 17.47 -24.87 55.31
CA PHE A 297 16.24 -25.47 55.83
C PHE A 297 15.71 -26.60 54.95
N SER A 298 15.16 -27.65 55.56
CA SER A 298 14.29 -28.59 54.85
C SER A 298 13.15 -29.08 55.74
N ARG A 299 12.07 -29.52 55.08
CA ARG A 299 10.92 -30.19 55.68
C ARG A 299 10.26 -31.05 54.61
N PHE A 300 10.24 -32.35 54.79
CA PHE A 300 9.56 -33.30 53.92
C PHE A 300 8.45 -34.01 54.69
N LYS A 301 7.37 -34.39 54.01
CA LYS A 301 6.32 -35.27 54.53
C LYS A 301 6.17 -36.49 53.62
N ASP A 302 6.30 -37.68 54.22
CA ASP A 302 6.12 -38.97 53.57
C ASP A 302 4.64 -39.38 53.56
N GLU A 303 4.26 -40.31 52.68
CA GLU A 303 2.85 -40.71 52.50
C GLU A 303 2.25 -41.31 53.77
N ASN A 304 3.07 -42.04 54.53
CA ASN A 304 2.74 -42.59 55.85
C ASN A 304 2.58 -41.53 56.96
N GLY A 305 2.61 -40.23 56.65
CA GLY A 305 2.43 -39.14 57.62
C GLY A 305 3.69 -38.64 58.31
N ARG A 306 4.83 -39.35 58.16
CA ARG A 306 6.14 -38.97 58.72
C ARG A 306 6.58 -37.61 58.23
N ILE A 307 7.01 -36.74 59.14
CA ILE A 307 7.63 -35.44 58.82
C ILE A 307 9.10 -35.49 59.23
N TRP A 308 10.02 -34.98 58.40
CA TRP A 308 11.46 -34.89 58.74
C TRP A 308 12.12 -33.72 58.03
N GLY A 309 13.23 -33.20 58.57
CA GLY A 309 13.90 -32.05 57.98
C GLY A 309 15.01 -31.45 58.85
N HIS A 310 15.39 -30.21 58.54
CA HIS A 310 16.43 -29.46 59.27
C HIS A 310 16.22 -27.94 59.23
N THR A 311 16.89 -27.21 60.13
CA THR A 311 16.97 -25.74 60.19
C THR A 311 18.34 -25.33 60.73
N GLY A 312 19.14 -24.63 59.93
CA GLY A 312 20.59 -24.49 60.16
C GLY A 312 21.26 -25.86 60.24
N LEU A 313 21.93 -26.13 61.38
CA LEU A 313 22.52 -27.43 61.71
C LEU A 313 21.57 -28.33 62.52
N ASN A 314 20.36 -27.85 62.83
CA ASN A 314 19.42 -28.55 63.71
C ASN A 314 18.52 -29.48 62.89
N PHE A 315 18.38 -30.74 63.30
CA PHE A 315 17.56 -31.74 62.58
C PHE A 315 16.29 -32.05 63.35
N PHE A 316 15.19 -32.37 62.66
CA PHE A 316 13.94 -32.77 63.30
C PHE A 316 13.24 -33.91 62.56
N SER A 317 12.49 -34.72 63.32
CA SER A 317 11.55 -35.70 62.80
C SER A 317 10.31 -35.83 63.69
N LYS A 318 9.17 -36.10 63.06
CA LYS A 318 7.92 -36.48 63.72
C LYS A 318 7.36 -37.73 63.05
N GLU A 319 7.19 -38.77 63.85
CA GLU A 319 6.57 -40.04 63.46
C GLU A 319 5.02 -39.93 63.47
N PRO A 320 4.31 -40.81 62.74
CA PRO A 320 2.85 -40.71 62.59
C PRO A 320 2.11 -40.95 63.92
N TRP A 321 2.64 -41.87 64.75
CA TRP A 321 2.15 -42.19 66.10
C TRP A 321 2.50 -41.13 67.16
N GLY A 322 2.73 -39.88 66.75
CA GLY A 322 2.93 -38.72 67.64
C GLY A 322 4.37 -38.47 68.09
N GLY A 323 5.24 -39.49 68.10
CA GLY A 323 6.63 -39.36 68.54
C GLY A 323 7.41 -38.27 67.80
N LYS A 324 8.17 -37.44 68.53
CA LYS A 324 9.01 -36.35 68.00
C LYS A 324 10.48 -36.59 68.37
N SER A 325 11.41 -36.20 67.51
CA SER A 325 12.78 -35.92 67.92
C SER A 325 13.34 -34.67 67.24
N GLU A 326 14.09 -33.88 68.00
CA GLU A 326 14.69 -32.61 67.56
C GLU A 326 16.13 -32.56 68.08
N ILE A 327 17.06 -32.09 67.24
CA ILE A 327 18.49 -32.04 67.50
C ILE A 327 18.91 -30.59 67.38
N PHE A 328 19.32 -29.95 68.47
CA PHE A 328 19.89 -28.60 68.46
C PHE A 328 21.42 -28.72 68.49
N PHE A 329 22.05 -28.59 67.33
CA PHE A 329 23.46 -28.93 67.15
C PHE A 329 24.39 -27.85 67.77
N PRO A 330 25.49 -28.24 68.45
CA PRO A 330 25.86 -29.59 68.89
C PRO A 330 25.31 -29.98 70.29
N PHE A 331 24.56 -29.10 70.96
CA PHE A 331 24.40 -29.12 72.42
C PHE A 331 23.22 -29.95 72.98
N LEU A 332 22.13 -30.13 72.23
CA LEU A 332 20.87 -30.67 72.76
C LEU A 332 20.27 -31.76 71.85
N TYR A 333 19.83 -32.86 72.46
CA TYR A 333 18.96 -33.85 71.83
C TYR A 333 17.65 -33.99 72.63
N TYR A 334 16.52 -33.81 71.94
CA TYR A 334 15.18 -33.99 72.48
C TYR A 334 14.48 -35.13 71.75
N ARG A 335 13.85 -36.03 72.50
CA ARG A 335 12.91 -37.02 71.97
C ARG A 335 11.76 -37.24 72.95
N GLY A 336 10.54 -37.07 72.45
CA GLY A 336 9.31 -37.37 73.17
C GLY A 336 8.52 -38.44 72.43
N GLU A 337 8.12 -39.49 73.13
CA GLU A 337 7.16 -40.49 72.68
C GLU A 337 5.90 -40.38 73.55
N PRO A 338 4.73 -40.93 73.14
CA PRO A 338 3.46 -40.68 73.84
C PRO A 338 3.53 -40.95 75.36
N ASP A 339 4.25 -42.02 75.74
CA ASP A 339 4.29 -42.52 77.11
C ASP A 339 5.58 -42.17 77.87
N PHE A 340 6.57 -41.53 77.23
CA PHE A 340 7.80 -41.10 77.91
C PHE A 340 8.54 -39.89 77.27
N PHE A 341 9.14 -39.08 78.13
CA PHE A 341 9.95 -37.92 77.79
C PHE A 341 11.45 -38.21 77.89
N LYS A 342 12.27 -37.69 76.97
CA LYS A 342 13.74 -37.82 77.04
C LYS A 342 14.45 -36.59 76.47
N LEU A 343 14.85 -35.67 77.35
CA LEU A 343 15.80 -34.60 77.06
C LEU A 343 17.23 -35.05 77.39
N ARG A 344 18.21 -34.67 76.56
CA ARG A 344 19.64 -34.93 76.80
C ARG A 344 20.51 -33.75 76.37
N CYS A 345 21.22 -33.18 77.35
CA CYS A 345 22.36 -32.31 77.13
C CYS A 345 23.64 -33.16 77.09
N LEU A 346 24.66 -32.72 76.33
CA LEU A 346 26.07 -33.16 76.43
C LEU A 346 26.33 -34.69 76.52
N SER A 347 25.48 -35.50 75.90
CA SER A 347 25.62 -36.97 75.86
C SER A 347 26.45 -37.42 74.64
N PHE A 348 27.78 -37.24 74.70
CA PHE A 348 28.68 -37.56 73.58
C PHE A 348 28.76 -39.04 73.22
N TYR A 349 28.34 -39.95 74.11
CA TYR A 349 28.33 -41.39 73.87
C TYR A 349 27.04 -42.02 74.41
N LEU A 350 26.47 -42.95 73.65
CA LEU A 350 25.28 -43.72 73.98
C LEU A 350 25.40 -45.10 73.34
N GLU A 351 25.44 -46.14 74.15
CA GLU A 351 25.24 -47.51 73.69
C GLU A 351 23.93 -48.05 74.28
N ARG A 352 23.14 -48.74 73.45
CA ARG A 352 21.88 -49.38 73.84
C ARG A 352 21.76 -50.73 73.15
N HIS A 353 21.84 -51.77 73.97
CA HIS A 353 21.39 -53.11 73.63
C HIS A 353 19.93 -53.26 74.08
N ALA A 354 19.06 -53.81 73.24
CA ALA A 354 17.64 -54.03 73.53
C ALA A 354 17.23 -55.38 72.91
N ASP A 355 17.37 -56.43 73.71
CA ASP A 355 17.45 -57.84 73.30
C ASP A 355 18.63 -58.13 72.35
N GLN A 356 18.96 -59.41 72.17
CA GLN A 356 20.01 -59.90 71.25
C GLN A 356 19.78 -59.53 69.76
N LYS A 357 18.71 -58.79 69.44
CA LYS A 357 18.24 -58.47 68.08
C LYS A 357 18.24 -56.97 67.76
N ARG A 358 18.57 -56.07 68.70
CA ARG A 358 18.73 -54.63 68.44
C ARG A 358 19.92 -54.02 69.19
N MET A 359 20.82 -53.39 68.44
CA MET A 359 22.00 -52.67 68.93
C MET A 359 22.02 -51.26 68.35
N GLU A 360 22.20 -50.24 69.20
CA GLU A 360 22.37 -48.84 68.81
C GLU A 360 23.56 -48.22 69.55
N THR A 361 24.57 -47.79 68.79
CA THR A 361 25.81 -47.16 69.31
C THR A 361 25.95 -45.79 68.65
N SER A 362 25.86 -44.72 69.44
CA SER A 362 25.82 -43.34 68.98
C SER A 362 26.82 -42.47 69.73
N LEU A 363 27.85 -42.01 69.03
CA LEU A 363 28.80 -41.00 69.48
C LEU A 363 28.30 -39.64 68.94
N LEU A 364 27.27 -39.08 69.57
CA LEU A 364 26.50 -37.96 69.01
C LEU A 364 27.27 -36.62 69.11
N PRO A 365 27.17 -35.74 68.08
CA PRO A 365 26.48 -35.91 66.80
C PRO A 365 27.35 -36.54 65.69
N LEU A 366 28.59 -36.93 66.00
CA LEU A 366 29.61 -37.31 65.02
C LEU A 366 29.33 -38.65 64.32
N VAL A 367 28.87 -39.67 65.04
CA VAL A 367 28.60 -41.02 64.53
C VAL A 367 27.35 -41.61 65.21
N ARG A 368 26.51 -42.31 64.46
CA ARG A 368 25.42 -43.16 64.96
C ARG A 368 25.26 -44.39 64.09
N TYR A 369 25.47 -45.55 64.70
CA TYR A 369 25.27 -46.87 64.12
C TYR A 369 24.07 -47.54 64.79
N ARG A 370 23.11 -48.03 64.02
CA ARG A 370 21.99 -48.83 64.53
C ARG A 370 21.80 -50.07 63.67
N ARG A 371 21.61 -51.20 64.32
CA ARG A 371 21.32 -52.50 63.73
C ARG A 371 20.12 -53.10 64.45
N ASP A 372 18.99 -53.10 63.76
CA ASP A 372 17.88 -53.99 64.07
C ASP A 372 18.08 -55.33 63.31
N PHE A 373 17.10 -56.23 63.34
CA PHE A 373 17.14 -57.57 62.73
C PHE A 373 17.67 -57.55 61.28
N ASP A 374 16.94 -56.92 60.35
CA ASP A 374 17.39 -56.74 58.95
C ASP A 374 17.88 -55.33 58.62
N ARG A 375 17.45 -54.33 59.40
CA ARG A 375 17.68 -52.91 59.11
C ARG A 375 19.00 -52.41 59.70
N LYS A 376 19.85 -51.80 58.87
CA LYS A 376 21.12 -51.17 59.29
C LYS A 376 21.12 -49.68 58.94
N GLN A 377 21.26 -48.84 59.94
CA GLN A 377 21.37 -47.39 59.81
C GLN A 377 22.78 -46.92 60.21
N ILE A 378 23.35 -46.01 59.44
CA ILE A 378 24.60 -45.31 59.74
C ILE A 378 24.38 -43.83 59.47
N PHE A 379 24.70 -42.98 60.45
CA PHE A 379 24.76 -41.53 60.32
C PHE A 379 26.14 -41.06 60.80
N ILE A 380 26.76 -40.17 60.06
CA ILE A 380 28.00 -39.46 60.39
C ILE A 380 27.78 -38.00 59.97
N LEU A 381 28.53 -37.04 60.50
CA LEU A 381 28.40 -35.64 60.07
C LEU A 381 28.52 -35.52 58.53
N GLY A 382 27.45 -35.08 57.88
CA GLY A 382 27.37 -34.99 56.41
C GLY A 382 27.10 -36.30 55.66
N PHE A 383 26.89 -37.44 56.33
CA PHE A 383 26.62 -38.74 55.70
C PHE A 383 25.50 -39.51 56.39
N TYR A 384 24.58 -40.09 55.62
CA TYR A 384 23.50 -40.94 56.10
C TYR A 384 23.32 -42.15 55.19
N ARG A 385 23.05 -43.31 55.77
CA ARG A 385 22.75 -44.56 55.07
C ARG A 385 21.74 -45.37 55.87
N ASP A 386 20.65 -45.73 55.23
CA ASP A 386 19.52 -46.47 55.80
C ASP A 386 19.27 -47.66 54.87
N LYS A 387 19.70 -48.86 55.27
CA LYS A 387 19.47 -50.10 54.54
C LYS A 387 18.37 -50.90 55.26
N ASP A 388 17.17 -50.81 54.73
CA ASP A 388 15.98 -51.59 55.04
C ASP A 388 15.81 -52.67 53.93
N PRO A 389 15.19 -53.85 54.18
CA PRO A 389 14.88 -54.82 53.13
C PRO A 389 14.10 -54.25 51.94
N GLU A 390 13.13 -53.36 52.20
CA GLU A 390 12.29 -52.74 51.17
C GLU A 390 12.95 -51.49 50.56
N VAL A 391 13.80 -50.77 51.31
CA VAL A 391 14.35 -49.47 50.93
C VAL A 391 15.81 -49.27 51.36
N HIS A 392 16.72 -49.09 50.39
CA HIS A 392 18.08 -48.60 50.64
C HIS A 392 18.21 -47.13 50.22
N ARG A 393 18.36 -46.23 51.20
CA ARG A 393 18.46 -44.77 50.97
C ARG A 393 19.60 -44.14 51.77
N GLY A 394 19.90 -42.87 51.49
CA GLY A 394 20.94 -42.14 52.21
C GLY A 394 21.31 -40.81 51.55
N PHE A 395 22.29 -40.12 52.15
CA PHE A 395 22.93 -38.97 51.56
C PHE A 395 24.42 -38.85 51.92
N LEU A 396 25.17 -38.09 51.13
CA LEU A 396 26.53 -37.63 51.39
C LEU A 396 26.60 -36.16 50.93
N LEU A 397 26.64 -35.23 51.88
CA LEU A 397 26.49 -33.80 51.65
C LEU A 397 25.25 -33.52 50.77
N ASN A 398 25.44 -32.96 49.57
CA ASN A 398 24.36 -32.63 48.63
C ASN A 398 23.92 -33.80 47.74
N TYR A 399 24.54 -34.99 47.86
CA TYR A 399 24.20 -36.18 47.08
C TYR A 399 23.27 -37.10 47.86
N PHE A 400 22.03 -37.27 47.41
CA PHE A 400 21.02 -38.19 47.95
C PHE A 400 20.83 -39.41 47.05
N TRP A 401 20.58 -40.58 47.64
CA TRP A 401 20.14 -41.78 46.93
C TRP A 401 18.95 -42.47 47.61
N ARG A 402 18.09 -43.13 46.81
CA ARG A 402 17.04 -44.06 47.26
C ARG A 402 16.89 -45.16 46.21
N LYS A 403 16.97 -46.43 46.61
CA LYS A 403 16.59 -47.61 45.84
C LYS A 403 15.51 -48.36 46.63
N GLU A 404 14.50 -48.84 45.93
CA GLU A 404 13.26 -49.34 46.50
C GLU A 404 12.79 -50.56 45.70
N THR A 405 12.48 -51.65 46.41
CA THR A 405 12.11 -52.95 45.83
C THR A 405 10.59 -53.16 45.92
N SER A 406 9.99 -53.67 44.85
CA SER A 406 8.53 -53.62 44.55
C SER A 406 7.63 -54.54 45.40
N LEU A 407 8.07 -54.92 46.61
CA LEU A 407 7.43 -55.94 47.45
C LEU A 407 6.20 -55.46 48.24
N ARG A 408 5.80 -54.18 48.11
CA ARG A 408 4.60 -53.63 48.73
C ARG A 408 3.84 -52.70 47.80
N ASN A 409 2.51 -52.82 47.82
CA ASN A 409 1.55 -51.92 47.16
C ASN A 409 1.70 -51.76 45.63
N ASN A 410 2.09 -52.82 44.90
CA ASN A 410 2.22 -52.84 43.42
C ASN A 410 2.97 -51.62 42.82
N SER A 411 3.91 -51.05 43.57
CA SER A 411 4.65 -49.86 43.15
C SER A 411 5.93 -50.28 42.42
N PRO A 412 6.22 -49.75 41.21
CA PRO A 412 7.34 -50.20 40.40
C PRO A 412 8.69 -49.88 41.07
N ALA A 413 9.68 -50.75 40.86
CA ALA A 413 10.99 -50.63 41.47
C ALA A 413 11.66 -49.29 41.13
N LEU A 414 12.01 -48.51 42.15
CA LEU A 414 12.33 -47.09 42.04
C LEU A 414 13.75 -46.79 42.51
N GLN A 415 14.53 -46.13 41.65
CA GLN A 415 15.91 -45.73 41.91
C GLN A 415 16.09 -44.22 41.64
N LYS A 416 16.60 -43.49 42.63
CA LYS A 416 16.82 -42.03 42.61
C LYS A 416 18.26 -41.75 43.02
N HIS A 417 18.94 -40.90 42.26
CA HIS A 417 20.26 -40.34 42.59
C HIS A 417 20.23 -38.83 42.31
N ILE A 418 20.47 -38.01 43.32
CA ILE A 418 20.20 -36.57 43.31
C ILE A 418 21.38 -35.84 43.96
N LEU A 419 22.35 -35.40 43.16
CA LEU A 419 23.35 -34.41 43.57
C LEU A 419 22.75 -33.02 43.36
N PHE A 420 22.15 -32.44 44.39
CA PHE A 420 21.48 -31.15 44.28
C PHE A 420 22.50 -29.98 44.25
N PRO A 421 22.34 -28.95 43.40
CA PRO A 421 21.37 -28.80 42.32
C PRO A 421 21.86 -29.35 40.96
N ILE A 422 23.07 -29.92 40.92
CA ILE A 422 23.87 -30.20 39.71
C ILE A 422 23.28 -31.30 38.83
N PHE A 423 22.93 -32.46 39.40
CA PHE A 423 22.61 -33.67 38.64
C PHE A 423 21.54 -34.52 39.34
N TRP A 424 20.42 -34.76 38.68
CA TRP A 424 19.35 -35.62 39.18
C TRP A 424 19.05 -36.74 38.16
N THR A 425 18.93 -37.98 38.62
CA THR A 425 18.37 -39.07 37.83
C THR A 425 17.38 -39.90 38.63
N VAL A 426 16.28 -40.28 37.97
CA VAL A 426 15.16 -41.03 38.51
C VAL A 426 14.80 -42.12 37.52
N ARG A 427 14.90 -43.39 37.94
CA ARG A 427 14.60 -44.58 37.15
C ARG A 427 13.51 -45.41 37.85
N SER A 428 12.51 -45.76 37.06
CA SER A 428 11.44 -46.73 37.31
C SER A 428 11.68 -47.95 36.40
N GLU A 429 10.79 -48.93 36.43
CA GLU A 429 10.72 -49.99 35.43
C GLU A 429 10.37 -49.42 34.04
N ASP A 430 9.39 -48.52 33.98
CA ASP A 430 8.80 -47.96 32.76
C ASP A 430 9.38 -46.61 32.32
N GLN A 431 10.15 -45.93 33.18
CA GLN A 431 10.56 -44.53 33.03
C GLN A 431 12.00 -44.29 33.47
N LYS A 432 12.69 -43.37 32.80
CA LYS A 432 14.04 -42.91 33.14
C LYS A 432 14.19 -41.43 32.85
N THR A 433 14.49 -40.65 33.88
CA THR A 433 14.70 -39.20 33.80
C THR A 433 16.13 -38.89 34.21
N THR A 434 16.81 -37.99 33.49
CA THR A 434 18.12 -37.45 33.89
C THR A 434 18.16 -35.95 33.58
N ILE A 435 18.57 -35.14 34.54
CA ILE A 435 18.57 -33.68 34.47
C ILE A 435 19.91 -33.16 35.00
N LEU A 436 20.51 -32.23 34.26
CA LEU A 436 21.74 -31.50 34.59
C LEU A 436 21.48 -30.01 34.35
N PRO A 437 20.85 -29.28 35.31
CA PRO A 437 20.38 -27.93 35.09
C PRO A 437 21.52 -26.91 34.91
N PRO A 438 21.33 -25.84 34.11
CA PRO A 438 20.22 -25.63 33.18
C PRO A 438 20.39 -26.42 31.87
N LEU A 439 21.60 -26.94 31.61
CA LEU A 439 22.09 -27.29 30.29
C LEU A 439 21.35 -28.45 29.62
N PHE A 440 21.06 -29.53 30.36
CA PHE A 440 20.58 -30.79 29.76
C PHE A 440 19.44 -31.42 30.55
N ALA A 441 18.46 -31.98 29.84
CA ALA A 441 17.43 -32.83 30.42
C ALA A 441 16.99 -33.92 29.44
N THR A 442 16.76 -35.12 29.93
CA THR A 442 16.14 -36.22 29.19
C THR A 442 15.09 -36.92 30.06
N HIS A 443 14.00 -37.36 29.42
CA HIS A 443 12.95 -38.17 30.03
C HIS A 443 12.49 -39.21 29.02
N GLU A 444 12.74 -40.48 29.33
CA GLU A 444 12.41 -41.67 28.56
C GLU A 444 11.27 -42.42 29.28
N LYS A 445 10.24 -42.79 28.53
CA LYS A 445 9.16 -43.74 28.85
C LYS A 445 8.89 -44.55 27.57
N GLU A 446 8.36 -45.77 27.70
CA GLU A 446 7.98 -46.69 26.62
C GLU A 446 7.59 -45.98 25.29
N ASP A 447 6.54 -45.17 25.34
CA ASP A 447 5.97 -44.46 24.18
C ASP A 447 6.36 -42.96 24.09
N PHE A 448 7.26 -42.46 24.94
CA PHE A 448 7.60 -41.03 25.00
C PHE A 448 9.07 -40.78 25.37
N ARG A 449 9.81 -40.08 24.50
CA ARG A 449 11.17 -39.61 24.77
C ARG A 449 11.27 -38.11 24.58
N PHE A 450 11.77 -37.41 25.58
CA PHE A 450 12.09 -35.98 25.55
C PHE A 450 13.59 -35.81 25.78
N SER A 451 14.23 -34.95 24.99
CA SER A 451 15.63 -34.55 25.13
C SER A 451 15.78 -33.05 24.92
N LEU A 452 16.53 -32.37 25.79
CA LEU A 452 16.80 -30.94 25.76
C LEU A 452 18.29 -30.71 26.03
N LEU A 453 18.90 -29.84 25.22
CA LEU A 453 20.23 -29.27 25.43
C LEU A 453 20.12 -27.74 25.21
N THR A 454 19.95 -26.97 26.27
CA THR A 454 19.65 -25.52 26.17
C THR A 454 20.85 -24.71 25.69
N PRO A 455 20.67 -23.67 24.85
CA PRO A 455 19.47 -23.33 24.06
C PRO A 455 19.43 -24.07 22.71
N LEU A 456 20.41 -24.93 22.44
CA LEU A 456 20.76 -25.43 21.11
C LEU A 456 19.80 -26.47 20.54
N ILE A 457 19.34 -27.45 21.31
CA ILE A 457 18.60 -28.63 20.81
C ILE A 457 17.38 -28.92 21.69
N PHE A 458 16.23 -29.18 21.07
CA PHE A 458 15.05 -29.74 21.71
C PHE A 458 14.47 -30.85 20.83
N GLN A 459 14.18 -32.01 21.41
CA GLN A 459 13.64 -33.17 20.73
C GLN A 459 12.52 -33.82 21.57
N ILE A 460 11.45 -34.21 20.89
CA ILE A 460 10.37 -35.05 21.42
C ILE A 460 10.11 -36.19 20.44
N LYS A 461 10.02 -37.43 20.94
CA LYS A 461 9.41 -38.58 20.26
C LYS A 461 8.18 -39.00 21.07
N LYS A 462 7.07 -39.29 20.40
CA LYS A 462 5.86 -39.87 21.00
C LYS A 462 5.31 -40.95 20.07
N GLY A 463 5.42 -42.23 20.45
CA GLY A 463 5.21 -43.35 19.54
C GLY A 463 6.05 -43.17 18.27
N GLU A 464 5.42 -43.19 17.10
CA GLU A 464 6.07 -42.96 15.81
C GLU A 464 6.26 -41.47 15.45
N GLU A 465 5.63 -40.55 16.17
CA GLU A 465 5.83 -39.12 15.97
C GLU A 465 7.18 -38.65 16.54
N THR A 466 7.92 -37.85 15.78
CA THR A 466 9.13 -37.16 16.21
C THR A 466 9.04 -35.67 15.89
N PHE A 467 9.65 -34.85 16.74
CA PHE A 467 9.86 -33.42 16.56
C PHE A 467 11.26 -33.06 17.05
N THR A 468 12.03 -32.34 16.25
CA THR A 468 13.40 -31.91 16.54
C THR A 468 13.56 -30.45 16.16
N THR A 469 14.20 -29.63 16.98
CA THR A 469 14.55 -28.25 16.63
C THR A 469 15.96 -27.90 17.10
N PHE A 470 16.67 -27.16 16.25
CA PHE A 470 17.83 -26.35 16.63
C PHE A 470 17.40 -24.89 16.57
N PHE A 471 17.21 -24.23 17.70
CA PHE A 471 16.63 -22.88 17.72
C PHE A 471 17.69 -21.80 17.38
N PRO A 472 17.37 -20.79 16.54
CA PRO A 472 16.17 -20.60 15.71
C PRO A 472 16.32 -21.19 14.29
N ALA A 473 17.44 -21.85 14.00
CA ALA A 473 17.90 -22.19 12.66
C ALA A 473 17.08 -23.28 11.94
N TYR A 474 16.60 -24.29 12.65
CA TYR A 474 16.05 -25.53 12.06
C TYR A 474 14.91 -26.11 12.88
N MET A 475 13.85 -26.58 12.22
CA MET A 475 12.81 -27.41 12.85
C MET A 475 12.41 -28.56 11.93
N GLN A 476 12.14 -29.72 12.51
CA GLN A 476 11.67 -30.94 11.86
C GLN A 476 10.52 -31.55 12.65
N ARG A 477 9.54 -32.13 11.95
CA ARG A 477 8.55 -33.05 12.50
C ARG A 477 8.43 -34.24 11.55
N SER A 478 8.38 -35.46 12.07
CA SER A 478 8.12 -36.67 11.29
C SER A 478 7.04 -37.52 11.93
N VAL A 479 6.15 -38.05 11.10
CA VAL A 479 5.04 -38.96 11.40
C VAL A 479 4.99 -39.92 10.20
N PRO A 480 4.63 -41.21 10.31
CA PRO A 480 4.69 -42.17 9.20
C PRO A 480 4.06 -41.67 7.89
N GLU A 481 2.87 -41.05 7.94
CA GLU A 481 2.25 -40.45 6.76
C GLU A 481 2.90 -39.14 6.29
N ARG A 482 3.54 -38.38 7.18
CA ARG A 482 3.84 -36.95 7.00
C ARG A 482 5.08 -36.48 7.75
N SER A 483 6.08 -35.99 7.03
CA SER A 483 7.21 -35.24 7.59
C SER A 483 7.27 -33.81 7.07
N TRP A 484 7.84 -32.89 7.84
CA TRP A 484 8.23 -31.57 7.35
C TRP A 484 9.52 -31.08 8.02
N THR A 485 10.27 -30.26 7.30
CA THR A 485 11.45 -29.55 7.80
C THR A 485 11.39 -28.07 7.40
N THR A 486 12.05 -27.22 8.16
CA THR A 486 12.29 -25.81 7.79
C THR A 486 13.66 -25.36 8.24
N HIS A 487 14.28 -24.44 7.48
CA HIS A 487 15.51 -23.75 7.86
C HIS A 487 15.25 -22.24 7.80
N PHE A 488 15.45 -21.54 8.92
CA PHE A 488 15.25 -20.09 9.10
C PHE A 488 13.93 -19.54 8.52
N PHE A 489 12.84 -20.33 8.51
CA PHE A 489 11.53 -20.04 7.90
C PHE A 489 11.52 -19.80 6.37
N LEU A 490 12.65 -19.51 5.74
CA LEU A 490 12.80 -19.28 4.30
C LEU A 490 12.69 -20.58 3.51
N LEU A 491 13.41 -21.62 3.94
CA LEU A 491 13.35 -22.95 3.36
C LEU A 491 12.29 -23.79 4.09
N TRP A 492 11.41 -24.43 3.33
CA TRP A 492 10.38 -25.34 3.86
C TRP A 492 10.23 -26.56 2.96
N HIS A 493 10.26 -27.75 3.56
CA HIS A 493 9.99 -29.02 2.89
C HIS A 493 8.89 -29.77 3.63
N LEU A 494 7.93 -30.34 2.90
CA LEU A 494 6.81 -31.11 3.42
C LEU A 494 6.60 -32.36 2.55
N GLN A 495 6.66 -33.53 3.16
CA GLN A 495 6.29 -34.80 2.54
C GLN A 495 4.99 -35.29 3.21
N LYS A 496 3.99 -35.71 2.42
CA LYS A 496 2.81 -36.43 2.90
C LYS A 496 2.44 -37.55 1.93
N GLY A 497 2.79 -38.80 2.25
CA GLY A 497 2.69 -39.94 1.34
C GLY A 497 3.35 -39.64 -0.01
N LYS A 498 2.62 -39.87 -1.11
CA LYS A 498 3.05 -39.52 -2.49
C LYS A 498 3.04 -38.00 -2.81
N LYS A 499 2.75 -37.11 -1.85
CA LYS A 499 2.87 -35.65 -2.03
C LYS A 499 4.17 -35.15 -1.43
N ALA A 500 4.90 -34.30 -2.14
CA ALA A 500 6.09 -33.62 -1.64
C ALA A 500 6.05 -32.14 -2.06
N ILE A 501 6.45 -31.22 -1.19
CA ILE A 501 6.51 -29.78 -1.47
C ILE A 501 7.85 -29.26 -0.94
N ALA A 502 8.59 -28.55 -1.79
CA ALA A 502 9.81 -27.82 -1.44
C ALA A 502 9.60 -26.33 -1.76
N SER A 503 9.98 -25.43 -0.86
CA SER A 503 9.86 -23.99 -1.07
C SER A 503 11.07 -23.25 -0.49
N LEU A 504 11.51 -22.21 -1.21
CA LEU A 504 12.35 -21.12 -0.73
C LEU A 504 11.53 -19.84 -0.93
N PHE A 505 10.84 -19.35 0.10
CA PHE A 505 9.94 -18.20 -0.08
C PHE A 505 10.73 -16.88 -0.23
N PRO A 506 10.37 -15.98 -1.18
CA PRO A 506 9.34 -16.09 -2.23
C PRO A 506 9.85 -16.61 -3.58
N ILE A 507 11.13 -17.01 -3.67
CA ILE A 507 11.88 -17.25 -4.91
C ILE A 507 11.51 -18.56 -5.62
N TYR A 508 11.10 -19.60 -4.88
CA TYR A 508 10.88 -20.94 -5.43
C TYR A 508 9.81 -21.71 -4.66
N ARG A 509 8.97 -22.44 -5.39
CA ARG A 509 8.12 -23.49 -4.84
C ARG A 509 7.88 -24.60 -5.85
N ARG A 510 8.28 -25.83 -5.53
CA ARG A 510 7.96 -27.04 -6.28
C ARG A 510 7.04 -27.92 -5.45
N ALA A 511 6.03 -28.51 -6.08
CA ALA A 511 5.21 -29.57 -5.49
C ALA A 511 5.15 -30.79 -6.43
N SER A 512 5.03 -31.96 -5.84
CA SER A 512 4.76 -33.25 -6.45
C SER A 512 3.55 -33.87 -5.75
N PHE A 513 2.72 -34.58 -6.48
CA PHE A 513 1.49 -35.21 -5.99
C PHE A 513 1.14 -36.43 -6.85
N PRO A 514 0.26 -37.37 -6.41
CA PRO A 514 0.12 -38.69 -7.02
C PRO A 514 -0.01 -38.71 -8.55
N ASN A 515 -0.70 -37.73 -9.12
CA ASN A 515 -0.99 -37.64 -10.55
C ASN A 515 -0.26 -36.47 -11.24
N GLY A 516 0.73 -35.81 -10.59
CA GLY A 516 1.23 -34.54 -11.15
C GLY A 516 2.32 -33.81 -10.35
N SER A 517 2.66 -32.62 -10.84
CA SER A 517 3.59 -31.70 -10.18
C SER A 517 3.31 -30.25 -10.55
N SER A 518 3.78 -29.31 -9.74
CA SER A 518 3.74 -27.88 -10.03
C SER A 518 5.07 -27.20 -9.70
N LEU A 519 5.44 -26.19 -10.46
CA LEU A 519 6.58 -25.31 -10.20
C LEU A 519 6.11 -23.85 -10.22
N LEU A 520 6.60 -23.06 -9.28
CA LEU A 520 6.34 -21.63 -9.16
C LEU A 520 7.67 -20.92 -8.89
N LEU A 521 7.92 -19.87 -9.68
CA LEU A 521 9.03 -18.92 -9.60
C LEU A 521 8.44 -17.50 -9.75
N PRO A 522 9.19 -16.43 -9.40
CA PRO A 522 8.82 -15.07 -9.77
C PRO A 522 8.48 -14.95 -11.26
N GLY A 523 7.22 -14.64 -11.56
CA GLY A 523 6.71 -14.49 -12.92
C GLY A 523 6.49 -15.77 -13.73
N PHE A 524 6.72 -16.96 -13.19
CA PHE A 524 6.52 -18.23 -13.91
C PHE A 524 5.79 -19.27 -13.05
N TYR A 525 4.74 -19.88 -13.60
CA TYR A 525 4.00 -20.98 -13.01
C TYR A 525 3.82 -22.11 -14.03
N TYR A 526 3.98 -23.35 -13.56
CA TYR A 526 3.73 -24.57 -14.32
C TYR A 526 3.00 -25.59 -13.43
N LEU A 527 2.05 -26.30 -14.03
CA LEU A 527 1.25 -27.35 -13.43
C LEU A 527 1.07 -28.48 -14.46
N LYS A 528 1.26 -29.71 -14.02
CA LYS A 528 0.92 -30.94 -14.75
C LYS A 528 0.04 -31.78 -13.84
N GLU A 529 -1.14 -32.19 -14.32
CA GLU A 529 -2.10 -32.99 -13.56
C GLU A 529 -2.77 -34.01 -14.49
N GLY A 530 -2.35 -35.28 -14.37
CA GLY A 530 -2.73 -36.35 -15.29
C GLY A 530 -2.27 -36.06 -16.72
N LYS A 531 -3.25 -35.95 -17.63
CA LYS A 531 -3.05 -35.53 -19.02
C LYS A 531 -3.16 -34.01 -19.22
N GLU A 532 -3.58 -33.25 -18.22
CA GLU A 532 -3.65 -31.79 -18.30
C GLU A 532 -2.30 -31.15 -18.02
N THR A 533 -1.99 -30.07 -18.74
CA THR A 533 -0.89 -29.15 -18.42
C THR A 533 -1.40 -27.73 -18.42
N GLN A 534 -0.87 -26.90 -17.53
CA GLN A 534 -1.14 -25.48 -17.44
C GLN A 534 0.16 -24.73 -17.15
N GLY A 535 0.49 -23.75 -17.99
CA GLY A 535 1.62 -22.85 -17.82
C GLY A 535 1.15 -21.40 -17.80
N PHE A 536 1.82 -20.56 -17.02
CA PHE A 536 1.60 -19.12 -17.01
C PHE A 536 2.92 -18.36 -16.83
N ILE A 537 3.17 -17.39 -17.70
CA ILE A 537 4.29 -16.45 -17.65
C ILE A 537 3.67 -15.06 -17.45
N PHE A 538 3.94 -14.43 -16.31
CA PHE A 538 3.35 -13.16 -15.95
C PHE A 538 4.01 -11.99 -16.70
N PRO A 539 3.25 -10.98 -17.18
CA PRO A 539 1.79 -10.96 -17.38
C PRO A 539 1.36 -11.56 -18.75
N TYR A 540 2.31 -12.02 -19.57
CA TYR A 540 2.15 -12.12 -21.02
C TYR A 540 1.46 -13.36 -21.56
N PHE A 541 1.53 -14.53 -20.92
CA PHE A 541 1.12 -15.78 -21.57
C PHE A 541 0.53 -16.81 -20.60
N TRP A 542 -0.67 -17.32 -20.91
CA TRP A 542 -1.29 -18.47 -20.24
C TRP A 542 -1.61 -19.53 -21.29
N ASP A 543 -1.21 -20.78 -21.03
CA ASP A 543 -1.54 -21.96 -21.83
C ASP A 543 -2.13 -23.02 -20.89
N LYS A 544 -3.27 -23.59 -21.24
CA LYS A 544 -3.82 -24.81 -20.63
C LYS A 544 -4.22 -25.78 -21.73
N ARG A 545 -3.78 -27.03 -21.61
CA ARG A 545 -4.09 -28.15 -22.50
C ARG A 545 -4.76 -29.26 -21.72
N GLY A 546 -5.81 -29.85 -22.30
CA GLY A 546 -6.68 -30.84 -21.67
C GLY A 546 -7.98 -30.99 -22.48
N PRO A 547 -9.05 -31.55 -21.89
CA PRO A 547 -10.40 -31.58 -22.47
C PRO A 547 -10.99 -30.18 -22.70
N THR A 548 -10.43 -29.17 -22.02
CA THR A 548 -10.60 -27.77 -22.39
C THR A 548 -9.24 -27.15 -22.66
N GLN A 549 -9.13 -26.37 -23.74
CA GLN A 549 -7.91 -25.67 -24.13
C GLN A 549 -8.09 -24.17 -23.94
N TYR A 550 -7.13 -23.51 -23.29
CA TYR A 550 -7.11 -22.07 -23.10
C TYR A 550 -5.75 -21.50 -23.46
N GLN A 551 -5.70 -20.55 -24.38
CA GLN A 551 -4.50 -19.79 -24.71
C GLN A 551 -4.81 -18.31 -24.70
N PHE A 552 -3.99 -17.54 -23.99
CA PHE A 552 -4.26 -16.15 -23.62
C PHE A 552 -2.95 -15.36 -23.69
N PHE A 553 -2.88 -14.40 -24.61
CA PHE A 553 -1.77 -13.46 -24.76
C PHE A 553 -2.37 -12.05 -24.89
N PRO A 554 -2.55 -11.32 -23.76
CA PRO A 554 -3.32 -10.09 -23.72
C PRO A 554 -2.52 -8.91 -24.30
N PRO A 555 -3.19 -7.91 -24.92
CA PRO A 555 -4.61 -7.85 -25.24
C PRO A 555 -5.00 -8.59 -26.54
N PHE A 556 -4.06 -9.23 -27.22
CA PHE A 556 -4.18 -9.55 -28.65
C PHE A 556 -4.86 -10.87 -28.98
N TYR A 557 -4.51 -11.97 -28.30
CA TYR A 557 -4.91 -13.32 -28.70
C TYR A 557 -5.60 -14.09 -27.58
N TYR A 558 -6.76 -14.66 -27.92
CA TYR A 558 -7.55 -15.51 -27.03
C TYR A 558 -8.11 -16.71 -27.78
N GLN A 559 -7.76 -17.92 -27.35
CA GLN A 559 -8.40 -19.15 -27.78
C GLN A 559 -8.95 -19.89 -26.55
N PHE A 560 -10.27 -20.01 -26.47
CA PHE A 560 -10.95 -20.90 -25.54
C PHE A 560 -11.65 -22.00 -26.34
N SER A 561 -11.39 -23.25 -26.01
CA SER A 561 -12.04 -24.41 -26.62
C SER A 561 -12.59 -25.32 -25.52
N ARG A 562 -13.90 -25.56 -25.53
CA ARG A 562 -14.61 -26.50 -24.66
C ARG A 562 -15.51 -27.40 -25.53
N PRO A 563 -15.93 -28.58 -25.03
CA PRO A 563 -16.86 -29.46 -25.76
C PRO A 563 -18.20 -28.81 -26.13
N SER A 564 -18.68 -27.84 -25.34
CA SER A 564 -19.96 -27.16 -25.57
C SER A 564 -19.86 -25.80 -26.28
N TRP A 565 -18.68 -25.16 -26.28
CA TRP A 565 -18.46 -23.89 -26.98
C TRP A 565 -16.98 -23.57 -27.24
N GLY A 566 -16.73 -22.83 -28.31
CA GLY A 566 -15.43 -22.26 -28.66
C GLY A 566 -15.49 -20.75 -28.85
N LEU A 567 -14.45 -20.05 -28.39
CA LEU A 567 -14.20 -18.64 -28.66
C LEU A 567 -12.77 -18.52 -29.22
N LYS A 568 -12.64 -17.99 -30.43
CA LYS A 568 -11.35 -17.52 -30.97
C LYS A 568 -11.45 -16.02 -31.21
N SER A 569 -10.49 -15.27 -30.67
CA SER A 569 -10.42 -13.82 -30.81
C SER A 569 -8.98 -13.40 -31.10
N LEU A 570 -8.84 -12.57 -32.13
CA LEU A 570 -7.66 -11.78 -32.44
C LEU A 570 -8.13 -10.32 -32.37
N PHE A 571 -7.90 -9.68 -31.23
CA PHE A 571 -8.62 -8.47 -30.83
C PHE A 571 -8.49 -7.34 -31.89
N PRO A 572 -9.59 -6.66 -32.27
CA PRO A 572 -10.95 -6.70 -31.70
C PRO A 572 -11.92 -7.72 -32.34
N ILE A 573 -11.45 -8.57 -33.25
CA ILE A 573 -12.28 -9.53 -33.99
C ILE A 573 -12.48 -10.80 -33.15
N TYR A 574 -13.74 -11.23 -32.98
CA TYR A 574 -14.05 -12.50 -32.32
C TYR A 574 -15.04 -13.37 -33.10
N LYS A 575 -14.85 -14.69 -32.96
CA LYS A 575 -15.79 -15.75 -33.37
C LYS A 575 -16.16 -16.58 -32.14
N PHE A 576 -17.42 -16.52 -31.74
CA PHE A 576 -18.02 -17.38 -30.73
C PHE A 576 -18.96 -18.41 -31.39
N GLU A 577 -18.89 -19.65 -30.94
CA GLU A 577 -19.70 -20.75 -31.48
C GLU A 577 -20.02 -21.75 -30.36
N ASN A 578 -21.31 -21.93 -30.04
CA ASN A 578 -21.81 -22.98 -29.16
C ASN A 578 -22.84 -23.86 -29.91
N GLN A 579 -23.58 -24.68 -29.17
CA GLN A 579 -24.61 -25.57 -29.72
C GLN A 579 -25.83 -24.79 -30.27
N GLU A 580 -26.24 -23.70 -29.62
CA GLU A 580 -27.47 -22.95 -29.94
C GLU A 580 -27.28 -21.77 -30.89
N ILE A 581 -26.14 -21.09 -30.85
CA ILE A 581 -25.87 -19.85 -31.56
C ILE A 581 -24.47 -19.83 -32.20
N LYS A 582 -24.35 -18.99 -33.23
CA LYS A 582 -23.07 -18.64 -33.86
C LYS A 582 -22.99 -17.12 -33.93
N GLU A 583 -21.96 -16.56 -33.32
CA GLU A 583 -21.79 -15.12 -33.20
C GLU A 583 -20.42 -14.69 -33.71
N THR A 584 -20.43 -13.68 -34.57
CA THR A 584 -19.25 -13.01 -35.09
C THR A 584 -19.41 -11.52 -34.88
N GLY A 585 -18.35 -10.87 -34.38
CA GLY A 585 -18.42 -9.47 -34.03
C GLY A 585 -17.08 -8.76 -34.03
N LEU A 586 -17.17 -7.43 -34.01
CA LEU A 586 -16.07 -6.50 -33.80
C LEU A 586 -16.38 -5.76 -32.49
N PHE A 587 -15.69 -6.15 -31.43
CA PHE A 587 -16.00 -5.70 -30.08
C PHE A 587 -15.62 -4.22 -29.87
N PRO A 588 -16.44 -3.40 -29.19
CA PRO A 588 -17.79 -3.67 -28.67
C PRO A 588 -18.92 -3.28 -29.65
N PHE A 589 -18.59 -2.69 -30.81
CA PHE A 589 -19.53 -1.92 -31.63
C PHE A 589 -20.59 -2.76 -32.34
N TRP A 590 -20.21 -3.93 -32.87
CA TRP A 590 -21.07 -4.75 -33.72
C TRP A 590 -20.99 -6.23 -33.36
N ALA A 591 -22.16 -6.84 -33.18
CA ALA A 591 -22.31 -8.28 -33.01
C ALA A 591 -23.54 -8.78 -33.78
N ARG A 592 -23.35 -9.84 -34.58
CA ARG A 592 -24.43 -10.53 -35.27
C ARG A 592 -24.58 -11.95 -34.73
N THR A 593 -25.70 -12.20 -34.05
CA THR A 593 -26.04 -13.51 -33.48
C THR A 593 -26.97 -14.25 -34.43
N LYS A 594 -26.52 -15.37 -35.01
CA LYS A 594 -27.41 -16.32 -35.71
C LYS A 594 -27.78 -17.45 -34.76
N SER A 595 -29.08 -17.78 -34.68
CA SER A 595 -29.54 -18.96 -33.96
C SER A 595 -29.42 -20.23 -34.82
N LYS A 596 -29.29 -21.36 -34.15
CA LYS A 596 -29.42 -22.74 -34.66
C LYS A 596 -30.69 -23.43 -34.13
N GLY A 597 -31.39 -22.81 -33.16
CA GLY A 597 -32.64 -23.32 -32.57
C GLY A 597 -33.68 -22.22 -32.27
N PRO A 598 -34.89 -22.57 -31.77
CA PRO A 598 -36.04 -21.66 -31.81
C PRO A 598 -36.04 -20.51 -30.79
N GLU A 599 -35.62 -20.75 -29.55
CA GLU A 599 -35.85 -19.80 -28.43
C GLU A 599 -34.56 -19.33 -27.76
N HIS A 600 -34.03 -18.18 -28.19
CA HIS A 600 -32.94 -17.51 -27.49
C HIS A 600 -33.15 -15.99 -27.51
N PHE A 601 -32.93 -15.29 -26.38
CA PHE A 601 -33.22 -13.85 -26.24
C PHE A 601 -32.52 -12.96 -27.29
N LEU A 602 -31.32 -13.36 -27.73
CA LEU A 602 -30.54 -12.68 -28.77
C LEU A 602 -30.77 -13.22 -30.21
N ALA A 603 -31.67 -14.19 -30.40
CA ALA A 603 -31.97 -14.75 -31.72
C ALA A 603 -32.42 -13.65 -32.68
N ASN A 604 -31.82 -13.61 -33.87
CA ASN A 604 -32.08 -12.62 -34.91
C ASN A 604 -31.90 -11.15 -34.47
N SER A 605 -31.24 -10.90 -33.34
CA SER A 605 -30.96 -9.54 -32.85
C SER A 605 -29.83 -8.88 -33.65
N HIS A 606 -29.99 -7.58 -33.90
CA HIS A 606 -28.96 -6.73 -34.46
C HIS A 606 -28.56 -5.71 -33.39
N ARG A 607 -27.28 -5.72 -33.01
CA ARG A 607 -26.72 -4.87 -31.94
C ARG A 607 -25.68 -3.91 -32.52
N PHE A 608 -25.99 -2.62 -32.49
CA PHE A 608 -25.07 -1.54 -32.83
C PHE A 608 -24.93 -0.60 -31.62
N LEU A 609 -24.00 -0.93 -30.73
CA LEU A 609 -23.92 -0.34 -29.40
C LEU A 609 -23.23 1.03 -29.42
N PRO A 610 -23.68 2.01 -28.64
CA PRO A 610 -24.82 1.99 -27.70
C PRO A 610 -26.14 2.51 -28.30
N PHE A 611 -26.23 2.68 -29.61
CA PHE A 611 -27.21 3.58 -30.25
C PHE A 611 -28.64 3.06 -30.23
N TYR A 612 -28.87 1.79 -30.57
CA TYR A 612 -30.17 1.15 -30.45
C TYR A 612 -30.05 -0.34 -30.14
N PHE A 613 -31.05 -0.85 -29.42
CA PHE A 613 -31.33 -2.28 -29.34
C PHE A 613 -32.66 -2.53 -30.05
N TYR A 614 -32.64 -3.41 -31.07
CA TYR A 614 -33.84 -3.82 -31.80
C TYR A 614 -34.02 -5.33 -31.68
N ARG A 615 -35.21 -5.73 -31.22
CA ARG A 615 -35.65 -7.12 -31.12
C ARG A 615 -37.09 -7.20 -31.62
N LYS A 616 -37.36 -8.12 -32.56
CA LYS A 616 -38.72 -8.47 -32.97
C LYS A 616 -39.27 -9.50 -31.99
N VAL A 617 -40.48 -9.29 -31.48
CA VAL A 617 -41.17 -10.13 -30.49
C VAL A 617 -42.53 -10.53 -31.07
N PRO A 618 -43.12 -11.71 -30.77
CA PRO A 618 -44.33 -12.17 -31.46
C PRO A 618 -45.50 -11.18 -31.47
N ASN A 619 -45.87 -10.63 -30.31
CA ASN A 619 -47.07 -9.78 -30.15
C ASN A 619 -46.75 -8.28 -29.94
N GLY A 620 -45.55 -7.80 -30.30
CA GLY A 620 -45.21 -6.39 -30.08
C GLY A 620 -43.79 -5.98 -30.45
N THR A 621 -43.46 -4.72 -30.16
CA THR A 621 -42.13 -4.13 -30.37
C THR A 621 -41.56 -3.57 -29.08
N ASP A 622 -40.25 -3.80 -28.88
CA ASP A 622 -39.47 -3.27 -27.75
C ASP A 622 -38.35 -2.44 -28.36
N LEU A 623 -38.45 -1.10 -28.23
CA LEU A 623 -37.51 -0.15 -28.81
C LEU A 623 -36.80 0.62 -27.69
N TRP A 624 -35.49 0.44 -27.59
CA TRP A 624 -34.64 1.13 -26.62
C TRP A 624 -33.75 2.16 -27.32
N MET A 625 -33.89 3.42 -26.90
CA MET A 625 -33.13 4.57 -27.44
C MET A 625 -32.38 5.29 -26.30
N PRO A 626 -31.24 4.75 -25.82
CA PRO A 626 -30.59 5.20 -24.57
C PRO A 626 -30.26 6.70 -24.53
N PHE A 627 -29.91 7.28 -25.68
CA PHE A 627 -29.54 8.70 -25.78
C PHE A 627 -30.69 9.68 -25.53
N LEU A 628 -31.95 9.27 -25.71
CA LEU A 628 -33.12 10.10 -25.41
C LEU A 628 -33.59 9.96 -23.95
N LEU A 629 -32.98 9.03 -23.18
CA LEU A 629 -33.46 8.58 -21.85
C LEU A 629 -34.94 8.17 -21.82
N ALA A 630 -35.53 7.90 -22.98
CA ALA A 630 -36.92 7.57 -23.17
C ALA A 630 -37.07 6.06 -23.42
N ARG A 631 -37.91 5.42 -22.61
CA ARG A 631 -38.41 4.07 -22.87
C ARG A 631 -39.89 4.20 -23.17
N PHE A 632 -40.32 3.67 -24.32
CA PHE A 632 -41.70 3.65 -24.74
C PHE A 632 -42.23 2.22 -24.65
N GLU A 633 -42.99 1.94 -23.61
CA GLU A 633 -43.69 0.67 -23.41
C GLU A 633 -45.14 0.84 -23.91
N LYS A 634 -45.51 0.14 -24.99
CA LYS A 634 -46.89 0.02 -25.43
C LYS A 634 -47.40 -1.38 -25.11
N GLU A 635 -48.07 -1.50 -23.97
CA GLU A 635 -48.64 -2.72 -23.43
C GLU A 635 -50.17 -2.63 -23.53
N ILE A 636 -50.83 -3.70 -23.97
CA ILE A 636 -52.29 -3.80 -24.04
C ILE A 636 -52.70 -4.92 -23.07
N SER A 637 -53.43 -4.56 -22.02
CA SER A 637 -53.94 -5.51 -21.02
C SER A 637 -55.15 -6.27 -21.56
N GLU A 638 -55.32 -7.51 -21.09
CA GLU A 638 -56.46 -8.38 -21.42
C GLU A 638 -57.80 -7.77 -20.96
N GLU A 639 -57.81 -6.99 -19.87
CA GLU A 639 -58.98 -6.20 -19.42
C GLU A 639 -59.16 -4.87 -20.19
N ASN A 640 -58.46 -4.68 -21.32
CA ASN A 640 -58.57 -3.53 -22.23
C ASN A 640 -58.22 -2.14 -21.63
N GLN A 641 -57.75 -2.08 -20.38
CA GLN A 641 -57.29 -0.84 -19.75
C GLN A 641 -55.96 -0.35 -20.36
N LYS A 642 -55.95 0.91 -20.83
CA LYS A 642 -54.82 1.52 -21.55
C LYS A 642 -53.85 2.21 -20.60
N THR A 643 -52.87 1.48 -20.10
CA THR A 643 -51.82 2.03 -19.22
C THR A 643 -50.70 2.67 -20.05
N ILE A 644 -50.68 4.00 -20.18
CA ILE A 644 -49.56 4.72 -20.80
C ILE A 644 -48.51 5.05 -19.74
N ARG A 645 -47.30 4.49 -19.87
CA ARG A 645 -46.16 4.75 -18.97
C ARG A 645 -45.12 5.62 -19.68
N GLY A 646 -45.11 6.92 -19.36
CA GLY A 646 -44.06 7.85 -19.79
C GLY A 646 -43.01 8.05 -18.70
N ARG A 647 -41.73 8.02 -19.06
CA ARG A 647 -40.63 8.51 -18.20
C ARG A 647 -39.73 9.43 -19.02
N LEU A 648 -39.61 10.68 -18.59
CA LEU A 648 -38.60 11.64 -19.05
C LEU A 648 -37.66 11.93 -17.89
N PHE A 649 -36.39 12.21 -18.18
CA PHE A 649 -35.42 12.89 -17.29
C PHE A 649 -35.17 12.31 -15.87
N LEU A 650 -35.70 11.13 -15.52
CA LEU A 650 -35.53 10.37 -14.27
C LEU A 650 -36.06 11.03 -12.98
N LEU A 651 -35.99 12.36 -12.86
CA LEU A 651 -36.49 13.12 -11.72
C LEU A 651 -37.99 13.43 -11.82
N SER A 652 -38.52 13.62 -13.03
CA SER A 652 -39.97 13.77 -13.24
C SER A 652 -40.64 12.40 -13.35
N TYR A 653 -41.46 12.06 -12.36
CA TYR A 653 -42.37 10.93 -12.43
C TYR A 653 -43.81 11.42 -12.62
N TRP A 654 -44.46 10.94 -13.67
CA TRP A 654 -45.87 11.16 -13.92
C TRP A 654 -46.57 9.82 -14.17
N GLN A 655 -47.62 9.59 -13.41
CA GLN A 655 -48.56 8.49 -13.59
C GLN A 655 -49.96 9.08 -13.50
N ARG A 656 -50.80 8.78 -14.50
CA ARG A 656 -52.21 9.17 -14.50
C ARG A 656 -53.07 7.92 -14.59
N SER A 657 -53.95 7.76 -13.61
CA SER A 657 -55.11 6.88 -13.64
C SER A 657 -56.34 7.71 -13.29
N GLU A 658 -57.53 7.12 -13.34
CA GLU A 658 -58.79 7.86 -13.16
C GLU A 658 -59.06 8.29 -11.72
N LYS A 659 -58.40 7.67 -10.73
CA LYS A 659 -58.72 7.83 -9.29
C LYS A 659 -57.63 8.45 -8.42
N ALA A 660 -56.43 8.70 -8.95
CA ALA A 660 -55.33 9.29 -8.18
C ALA A 660 -54.35 10.09 -9.06
N SER A 661 -53.71 11.11 -8.47
CA SER A 661 -52.60 11.84 -9.08
C SER A 661 -51.44 12.01 -8.09
N LEU A 662 -50.22 11.81 -8.61
CA LEU A 662 -48.96 11.97 -7.88
C LEU A 662 -48.01 12.83 -8.71
N THR A 663 -47.38 13.81 -8.06
CA THR A 663 -46.36 14.68 -8.66
C THR A 663 -45.25 14.91 -7.63
N ARG A 664 -43.98 14.74 -8.03
CA ARG A 664 -42.81 14.88 -7.16
C ARG A 664 -41.71 15.72 -7.79
N LEU A 665 -40.95 16.41 -6.94
CA LEU A 665 -39.78 17.21 -7.30
C LEU A 665 -38.80 17.26 -6.11
N ASP A 666 -38.21 16.09 -5.80
CA ASP A 666 -37.34 15.90 -4.64
C ASP A 666 -35.99 16.67 -4.80
N PRO A 667 -35.33 17.08 -3.69
CA PRO A 667 -35.76 17.00 -2.29
C PRO A 667 -36.58 18.24 -1.86
N ILE A 668 -36.99 19.10 -2.81
CA ILE A 668 -37.53 20.43 -2.53
C ILE A 668 -38.93 20.34 -1.91
N PHE A 669 -39.81 19.52 -2.50
CA PHE A 669 -41.10 19.17 -1.92
C PHE A 669 -41.64 17.86 -2.51
N SER A 670 -42.59 17.25 -1.82
CA SER A 670 -43.50 16.27 -2.42
C SER A 670 -44.93 16.70 -2.18
N PHE A 671 -45.80 16.56 -3.19
CA PHE A 671 -47.21 16.89 -3.09
C PHE A 671 -48.04 15.68 -3.51
N TYR A 672 -48.92 15.24 -2.62
CA TYR A 672 -49.89 14.18 -2.89
C TYR A 672 -51.29 14.71 -2.57
N ARG A 673 -52.28 14.27 -3.35
CA ARG A 673 -53.68 14.63 -3.14
C ARG A 673 -54.51 13.35 -3.10
N THR A 674 -55.02 13.01 -1.92
CA THR A 674 -56.07 12.01 -1.70
C THR A 674 -57.33 12.73 -1.21
N PRO A 675 -58.49 12.04 -1.09
CA PRO A 675 -59.71 12.67 -0.57
C PRO A 675 -59.56 13.20 0.88
N ASN A 676 -58.81 12.50 1.73
CA ASN A 676 -58.87 12.69 3.19
C ASN A 676 -57.62 13.36 3.81
N SER A 677 -56.54 13.65 3.07
CA SER A 677 -55.34 14.30 3.65
C SER A 677 -54.49 15.11 2.66
N LYS A 678 -53.67 16.01 3.22
CA LYS A 678 -52.66 16.88 2.56
C LYS A 678 -51.50 17.11 3.56
N GLY A 679 -50.26 17.31 3.12
CA GLY A 679 -49.10 17.52 4.04
C GLY A 679 -47.81 18.08 3.39
N PHE A 680 -46.88 18.58 4.23
CA PHE A 680 -45.64 19.34 3.86
C PHE A 680 -44.61 19.36 5.03
N VAL A 681 -43.26 19.47 4.83
CA VAL A 681 -42.20 19.12 5.86
C VAL A 681 -40.83 19.87 5.73
N MET A 682 -40.11 20.23 6.84
CA MET A 682 -38.68 20.72 6.90
C MET A 682 -37.92 20.54 8.29
N PRO A 683 -36.54 20.56 8.40
CA PRO A 683 -35.74 20.35 9.67
C PRO A 683 -34.46 21.26 9.96
N THR A 684 -33.86 21.24 11.18
CA THR A 684 -32.58 21.95 11.62
C THR A 684 -31.70 21.20 12.70
N ALA A 685 -30.64 21.81 13.33
CA ALA A 685 -29.43 21.13 13.95
C ALA A 685 -28.93 21.60 15.41
N PRO A 686 -27.91 20.98 16.11
CA PRO A 686 -27.77 20.95 17.61
C PRO A 686 -26.45 21.40 18.37
N PHE A 687 -26.49 21.38 19.75
CA PHE A 687 -25.48 21.58 20.87
C PHE A 687 -25.22 23.01 21.44
N PRO A 688 -24.79 23.25 22.74
CA PRO A 688 -24.48 22.37 23.94
C PRO A 688 -25.28 22.75 25.25
N LEU A 689 -24.88 22.35 26.51
CA LEU A 689 -25.06 23.06 27.86
C LEU A 689 -24.82 22.24 29.21
N TRP A 690 -24.35 22.90 30.31
CA TRP A 690 -24.39 22.63 31.82
C TRP A 690 -23.40 21.71 32.66
N LYS A 691 -23.37 21.91 34.01
CA LYS A 691 -22.45 21.40 35.11
C LYS A 691 -23.18 21.31 36.51
N TYR A 692 -22.67 20.56 37.53
CA TYR A 692 -23.10 20.62 38.96
C TYR A 692 -21.97 20.56 40.06
N GLU A 693 -22.32 20.56 41.36
CA GLU A 693 -21.47 20.73 42.59
C GLU A 693 -22.03 19.95 43.84
N VAL A 694 -21.19 19.57 44.84
CA VAL A 694 -21.58 18.89 46.12
C VAL A 694 -20.67 19.29 47.31
N LYS A 695 -21.16 19.26 48.56
CA LYS A 695 -20.40 19.48 49.82
C LYS A 695 -20.31 18.21 50.69
N GLY A 696 -19.21 18.05 51.44
CA GLY A 696 -18.93 16.90 52.32
C GLY A 696 -19.41 17.05 53.78
N ALA A 697 -19.16 16.01 54.60
CA ALA A 697 -19.61 15.91 56.00
C ALA A 697 -18.46 15.99 57.02
N LYS A 698 -18.70 16.68 58.14
CA LYS A 698 -17.72 17.15 59.14
C LYS A 698 -16.73 18.20 58.57
N LYS A 699 -16.23 19.07 59.45
CA LYS A 699 -16.54 20.52 59.27
C LYS A 699 -15.40 21.47 58.89
N GLU A 700 -14.13 21.06 58.93
CA GLU A 700 -12.99 21.98 58.70
C GLU A 700 -12.02 21.57 57.57
N GLU A 701 -12.12 20.36 57.00
CA GLU A 701 -11.40 20.03 55.78
C GLU A 701 -12.17 20.51 54.52
N GLN A 702 -11.69 21.59 53.91
CA GLN A 702 -12.09 21.93 52.53
C GLN A 702 -11.31 21.06 51.53
N ILE A 703 -12.00 20.09 50.94
CA ILE A 703 -11.50 19.34 49.77
C ILE A 703 -12.17 19.92 48.52
N VAL A 704 -11.36 20.32 47.53
CA VAL A 704 -11.82 20.87 46.25
C VAL A 704 -11.28 20.00 45.13
N GLU A 705 -12.18 19.41 44.36
CA GLU A 705 -11.86 18.60 43.18
C GLU A 705 -12.47 19.24 41.92
N GLY A 706 -11.84 19.03 40.77
CA GLY A 706 -12.29 19.59 39.50
C GLY A 706 -11.60 18.92 38.31
N THR A 707 -12.36 18.71 37.24
CA THR A 707 -11.88 18.01 36.04
C THR A 707 -12.04 18.90 34.81
N PHE A 708 -10.92 19.35 34.26
CA PHE A 708 -10.83 19.84 32.89
C PHE A 708 -9.67 19.11 32.22
N PHE A 709 -9.90 18.45 31.09
CA PHE A 709 -8.85 17.68 30.43
C PHE A 709 -7.74 18.62 29.90
N PRO A 710 -6.44 18.45 30.24
CA PRO A 710 -5.81 17.34 30.97
C PRO A 710 -5.10 17.81 32.28
N TYR A 711 -5.81 18.49 33.19
CA TYR A 711 -5.24 19.04 34.42
C TYR A 711 -5.92 18.50 35.68
N PHE A 712 -5.13 18.15 36.70
CA PHE A 712 -5.59 17.67 38.00
C PHE A 712 -4.87 18.39 39.15
N TRP A 713 -5.63 18.78 40.19
CA TRP A 713 -5.13 19.44 41.39
C TRP A 713 -5.71 18.82 42.68
N ARG A 714 -4.91 18.77 43.74
CA ARG A 714 -5.35 18.53 45.12
C ARG A 714 -4.54 19.38 46.10
N ARG A 715 -5.21 19.99 47.08
CA ARG A 715 -4.62 20.91 48.06
C ARG A 715 -5.11 20.57 49.47
N SER A 716 -4.21 20.63 50.45
CA SER A 716 -4.48 20.68 51.89
C SER A 716 -3.42 21.58 52.57
N PRO A 717 -3.52 21.90 53.87
CA PRO A 717 -2.59 22.82 54.53
C PRO A 717 -1.12 22.36 54.50
N ALA A 718 -0.87 21.07 54.75
CA ALA A 718 0.48 20.48 54.78
C ALA A 718 0.97 19.97 53.41
N LEU A 719 0.15 20.00 52.36
CA LEU A 719 0.47 19.35 51.08
C LEU A 719 -0.23 20.01 49.88
N ARG A 720 0.56 20.45 48.89
CA ARG A 720 0.06 20.83 47.57
C ARG A 720 0.51 19.82 46.52
N LYS A 721 -0.43 19.19 45.81
CA LYS A 721 -0.15 18.28 44.68
C LYS A 721 -0.86 18.79 43.42
N ASN A 722 -0.06 19.26 42.46
CA ASN A 722 -0.49 19.45 41.07
C ASN A 722 0.09 18.28 40.26
N LEU A 723 -0.68 17.69 39.34
CA LEU A 723 -0.21 16.52 38.57
C LEU A 723 -0.27 16.78 37.06
N PHE A 724 0.88 16.64 36.40
CA PHE A 724 1.05 16.65 34.95
C PHE A 724 2.28 15.77 34.62
N PHE A 725 2.17 14.86 33.64
CA PHE A 725 3.17 13.81 33.39
C PHE A 725 3.99 14.08 32.10
N PRO A 726 5.29 13.69 32.01
CA PRO A 726 6.40 13.73 32.98
C PRO A 726 7.69 14.33 32.31
N ILE A 727 8.96 14.29 32.76
CA ILE A 727 9.76 13.79 33.93
C ILE A 727 10.85 14.87 34.23
N TYR A 728 11.41 14.96 35.44
CA TYR A 728 12.62 15.77 35.77
C TYR A 728 13.33 15.29 37.06
N TYR A 729 14.62 15.61 37.24
CA TYR A 729 15.40 15.46 38.48
C TYR A 729 16.45 16.57 38.61
N SER A 730 16.78 16.99 39.83
CA SER A 730 17.85 17.97 40.11
C SER A 730 18.36 17.87 41.56
N LYS A 731 19.63 18.21 41.77
CA LYS A 731 20.23 18.42 43.10
C LYS A 731 20.99 19.75 43.12
N LYS A 732 20.70 20.56 44.13
CA LYS A 732 21.47 21.78 44.46
C LYS A 732 22.59 21.42 45.45
N LYS A 733 23.77 22.01 45.29
CA LYS A 733 24.84 22.01 46.30
C LYS A 733 25.50 23.39 46.30
N MET A 734 25.70 23.98 47.48
CA MET A 734 26.55 25.17 47.61
C MET A 734 28.03 24.76 47.60
N SER A 735 28.86 25.63 47.05
CA SER A 735 30.32 25.63 47.24
C SER A 735 30.64 26.61 48.36
N GLU A 736 31.33 26.14 49.40
CA GLU A 736 31.64 26.94 50.60
C GLU A 736 32.68 28.04 50.29
N GLU A 737 33.58 27.82 49.34
CA GLU A 737 34.67 28.75 48.99
C GLU A 737 34.25 29.90 48.04
N SER A 738 33.11 29.79 47.34
CA SER A 738 32.78 30.69 46.22
C SER A 738 31.41 31.36 46.30
N LEU A 739 30.56 30.97 47.26
CA LEU A 739 29.15 31.40 47.41
C LEU A 739 28.28 31.27 46.14
N LYS A 740 28.75 30.52 45.13
CA LYS A 740 28.01 30.27 43.88
C LYS A 740 27.16 29.00 44.00
N GLU A 741 25.93 29.08 43.54
CA GLU A 741 25.01 27.94 43.47
C GLU A 741 25.40 27.02 42.32
N VAL A 742 25.95 25.84 42.63
CA VAL A 742 26.31 24.83 41.62
C VAL A 742 25.19 23.79 41.55
N SER A 743 24.30 23.95 40.58
CA SER A 743 23.25 22.98 40.26
C SER A 743 23.81 21.89 39.35
N GLU A 744 23.87 20.63 39.82
CA GLU A 744 24.20 19.50 38.94
C GLU A 744 22.93 18.74 38.52
N VAL A 745 22.73 18.66 37.20
CA VAL A 745 21.54 18.08 36.57
C VAL A 745 21.98 17.22 35.38
N ARG A 746 21.58 15.95 35.36
CA ARG A 746 21.69 15.06 34.19
C ARG A 746 20.35 14.39 33.92
N TRP A 747 20.10 14.10 32.64
CA TRP A 747 18.75 14.02 32.07
C TRP A 747 18.41 12.65 31.50
N PHE A 748 17.11 12.38 31.39
CA PHE A 748 16.54 11.84 30.15
C PHE A 748 15.27 12.65 29.80
N LEU A 749 15.07 12.93 28.51
CA LEU A 749 14.24 14.04 27.98
C LEU A 749 14.78 15.42 28.39
N ALA A 750 15.69 15.97 27.58
CA ALA A 750 16.60 17.05 28.01
C ALA A 750 16.19 18.45 27.50
N TYR A 751 15.84 19.35 28.44
CA TYR A 751 15.87 20.81 28.26
C TYR A 751 17.14 21.39 28.89
N PHE A 752 18.23 21.50 28.13
CA PHE A 752 19.44 22.17 28.58
C PHE A 752 19.34 23.66 28.28
N SER A 753 19.70 24.53 29.22
CA SER A 753 19.97 25.93 28.93
C SER A 753 21.16 26.41 29.75
N SER A 754 22.13 27.04 29.07
CA SER A 754 23.32 27.64 29.67
C SER A 754 23.53 29.03 29.09
N SER A 755 23.91 29.96 29.95
CA SER A 755 24.27 31.35 29.64
C SER A 755 25.55 31.69 30.38
N ASN A 756 26.60 32.03 29.62
CA ASN A 756 27.84 32.57 30.16
C ASN A 756 27.91 34.06 29.79
N GLU A 757 27.70 34.93 30.77
CA GLU A 757 27.59 36.37 30.56
C GLU A 757 28.92 37.01 30.15
N LEU A 758 30.04 36.53 30.71
CA LEU A 758 31.39 37.01 30.40
C LEU A 758 31.79 36.79 28.93
N GLU A 759 31.33 35.69 28.32
CA GLU A 759 31.60 35.39 26.91
C GLU A 759 30.43 35.77 25.97
N GLN A 760 29.33 36.30 26.52
CA GLN A 760 28.05 36.50 25.81
C GLN A 760 27.55 35.25 25.06
N LYS A 761 27.82 34.05 25.60
CA LYS A 761 27.41 32.78 24.99
C LYS A 761 26.11 32.27 25.59
N ARG A 762 25.11 32.02 24.74
CA ARG A 762 23.85 31.36 25.13
C ARG A 762 23.64 30.10 24.31
N LYS A 763 23.40 28.98 25.00
CA LYS A 763 23.20 27.65 24.40
C LYS A 763 21.99 26.98 25.04
N THR A 764 20.93 26.76 24.26
CA THR A 764 19.67 26.15 24.72
C THR A 764 19.30 24.98 23.81
N PHE A 765 18.99 23.82 24.38
CA PHE A 765 18.66 22.59 23.68
C PHE A 765 17.39 22.01 24.30
N PHE A 766 16.49 21.49 23.46
CA PHE A 766 15.31 20.72 23.84
C PHE A 766 15.27 19.50 22.91
N PHE A 767 16.03 18.46 23.27
CA PHE A 767 16.35 17.36 22.34
C PHE A 767 15.13 16.44 22.09
N PRO A 768 14.88 16.00 20.84
CA PRO A 768 15.60 16.32 19.60
C PRO A 768 15.06 17.58 18.88
N LEU A 769 14.01 18.20 19.39
CA LEU A 769 13.17 19.13 18.64
C LEU A 769 13.80 20.51 18.40
N TYR A 770 14.56 21.08 19.33
CA TYR A 770 15.04 22.46 19.23
C TYR A 770 16.46 22.65 19.76
N TRP A 771 17.26 23.45 19.04
CA TRP A 771 18.61 23.86 19.43
C TRP A 771 18.82 25.34 19.11
N TYR A 772 19.44 26.09 20.02
CA TYR A 772 19.71 27.51 19.87
C TYR A 772 21.10 27.85 20.40
N PHE A 773 21.87 28.53 19.56
CA PHE A 773 23.22 28.98 19.84
C PHE A 773 23.31 30.47 19.47
N ALA A 774 23.82 31.29 20.39
CA ALA A 774 24.16 32.68 20.14
C ALA A 774 25.56 33.00 20.68
N GLU A 775 26.38 33.64 19.84
CA GLU A 775 27.78 33.99 20.07
C GLU A 775 28.06 35.33 19.36
N LYS A 776 28.10 36.44 20.13
CA LYS A 776 28.23 37.85 19.68
C LYS A 776 27.31 38.24 18.51
N GLU A 777 27.78 38.03 17.28
CA GLU A 777 27.12 38.46 16.03
C GLU A 777 26.46 37.30 15.26
N LYS A 778 26.71 36.05 15.67
CA LYS A 778 26.14 34.85 15.06
C LYS A 778 25.02 34.27 15.92
N SER A 779 23.92 33.89 15.28
CA SER A 779 22.92 33.01 15.90
C SER A 779 22.47 31.88 14.96
N ILE A 780 22.33 30.69 15.54
CA ILE A 780 21.74 29.50 14.91
C ILE A 780 20.54 29.07 15.75
N GLN A 781 19.41 28.85 15.09
CA GLN A 781 18.18 28.32 15.67
C GLN A 781 17.71 27.14 14.83
N VAL A 782 17.67 25.94 15.39
CA VAL A 782 17.06 24.75 14.81
C VAL A 782 15.78 24.44 15.59
N LEU A 783 14.71 24.12 14.89
CA LEU A 783 13.43 23.64 15.41
C LEU A 783 12.92 22.58 14.43
N ILE A 784 13.36 21.33 14.54
CA ILE A 784 13.24 20.31 13.49
C ILE A 784 11.81 20.26 12.91
N PRO A 785 11.63 20.42 11.58
CA PRO A 785 12.63 20.43 10.51
C PRO A 785 13.13 21.83 10.08
N TYR A 786 12.80 22.88 10.82
CA TYR A 786 13.22 24.25 10.57
C TYR A 786 14.65 24.52 11.07
N TRP A 787 15.42 25.32 10.33
CA TRP A 787 16.75 25.82 10.70
C TRP A 787 16.92 27.24 10.16
N ARG A 788 17.13 28.19 11.08
CA ARG A 788 17.47 29.59 10.82
C ARG A 788 18.93 29.85 11.21
N GLU A 789 19.66 30.55 10.37
CA GLU A 789 21.01 31.06 10.65
C GLU A 789 21.07 32.55 10.32
N ARG A 790 21.76 33.31 11.17
CA ARG A 790 21.98 34.76 11.03
C ARG A 790 23.43 35.08 11.38
N GLU A 791 24.10 35.77 10.47
CA GLU A 791 25.44 36.36 10.59
C GLU A 791 25.42 37.73 9.87
N PRO A 792 26.38 38.64 10.11
CA PRO A 792 26.38 39.99 9.51
C PRO A 792 26.28 40.04 7.97
N GLN A 793 26.75 39.00 7.27
CA GLN A 793 26.73 38.91 5.80
C GLN A 793 25.87 37.78 5.24
N LEU A 794 25.15 37.04 6.11
CA LEU A 794 24.43 35.83 5.75
C LEU A 794 23.12 35.67 6.54
N SER A 795 22.02 35.52 5.80
CA SER A 795 20.71 35.16 6.35
C SER A 795 20.24 33.88 5.67
N ARG A 796 20.02 32.81 6.44
CA ARG A 796 19.43 31.55 5.95
C ARG A 796 18.18 31.17 6.75
N ASP A 797 17.18 30.67 6.05
CA ASP A 797 16.01 30.03 6.63
C ASP A 797 15.70 28.76 5.83
N ILE A 798 15.59 27.64 6.52
CA ILE A 798 15.50 26.29 5.94
C ILE A 798 14.35 25.57 6.61
N PHE A 799 13.49 24.91 5.86
CA PHE A 799 12.46 24.00 6.35
C PHE A 799 12.59 22.68 5.58
N PHE A 800 13.39 21.76 6.11
CA PHE A 800 13.85 20.57 5.38
C PHE A 800 12.73 19.51 5.21
N PRO A 801 12.63 18.80 4.08
CA PRO A 801 13.31 18.99 2.79
C PRO A 801 12.43 19.78 1.81
N VAL A 802 11.62 20.73 2.29
CA VAL A 802 10.62 21.43 1.46
C VAL A 802 11.15 22.76 0.96
N TRP A 803 11.76 23.59 1.80
CA TRP A 803 12.07 24.99 1.46
C TRP A 803 13.43 25.45 2.02
N TRP A 804 14.13 26.29 1.26
CA TRP A 804 15.38 26.94 1.66
C TRP A 804 15.43 28.34 1.08
N HIS A 805 15.75 29.33 1.90
CA HIS A 805 16.08 30.68 1.53
C HIS A 805 17.48 31.01 2.04
N SER A 806 18.33 31.57 1.19
CA SER A 806 19.68 32.00 1.54
C SER A 806 19.97 33.33 0.86
N GLN A 807 20.20 34.37 1.65
CA GLN A 807 20.63 35.68 1.19
C GLN A 807 22.02 35.98 1.76
N LYS A 808 22.99 36.09 0.85
CA LYS A 808 24.35 36.59 1.11
C LYS A 808 24.49 37.95 0.38
N LYS A 809 25.46 38.78 0.79
CA LYS A 809 25.75 40.11 0.23
C LYS A 809 25.56 40.25 -1.30
N GLU A 810 26.01 39.28 -2.09
CA GLU A 810 26.01 39.31 -3.56
C GLU A 810 25.18 38.20 -4.23
N SER A 811 24.48 37.36 -3.45
CA SER A 811 23.70 36.24 -4.01
C SER A 811 22.46 35.89 -3.19
N LYS A 812 21.38 35.56 -3.89
CA LYS A 812 20.08 35.22 -3.30
C LYS A 812 19.53 33.94 -3.94
N THR A 813 19.34 32.93 -3.10
CA THR A 813 18.85 31.60 -3.50
C THR A 813 17.54 31.31 -2.78
N SER A 814 16.57 30.77 -3.50
CA SER A 814 15.26 30.36 -2.99
C SER A 814 14.87 29.03 -3.63
N VAL A 815 14.56 28.03 -2.81
CA VAL A 815 14.26 26.66 -3.22
C VAL A 815 12.97 26.22 -2.57
N PHE A 816 12.10 25.56 -3.33
CA PHE A 816 10.92 24.84 -2.83
C PHE A 816 10.92 23.46 -3.50
N PHE A 817 11.59 22.48 -2.90
CA PHE A 817 11.91 21.20 -3.52
C PHE A 817 10.68 20.27 -3.62
N PRO A 818 10.57 19.45 -4.67
CA PRO A 818 11.39 19.44 -5.88
C PRO A 818 10.99 20.52 -6.91
N ILE A 819 9.89 21.24 -6.65
CA ILE A 819 9.11 22.00 -7.65
C ILE A 819 9.81 23.27 -8.15
N PHE A 820 10.59 23.98 -7.33
CA PHE A 820 11.12 25.29 -7.69
C PHE A 820 12.55 25.53 -7.15
N TYR A 821 13.37 26.19 -7.96
CA TYR A 821 14.69 26.70 -7.59
C TYR A 821 14.92 28.03 -8.33
N LYS A 822 15.22 29.10 -7.61
CA LYS A 822 15.66 30.38 -8.18
C LYS A 822 16.94 30.83 -7.49
N ALA A 823 17.95 31.14 -8.30
CA ALA A 823 19.21 31.74 -7.88
C ALA A 823 19.46 33.04 -8.65
N TYR A 824 19.92 34.05 -7.93
CA TYR A 824 20.40 35.33 -8.44
C TYR A 824 21.80 35.59 -7.90
N GLN A 825 22.68 36.09 -8.75
CA GLN A 825 24.04 36.53 -8.42
C GLN A 825 24.29 37.89 -9.09
N ALA A 826 25.03 38.76 -8.40
CA ALA A 826 25.24 40.17 -8.77
C ALA A 826 25.66 40.40 -10.24
N ASP A 827 26.42 39.47 -10.84
CA ASP A 827 26.86 39.44 -12.25
C ASP A 827 25.72 39.35 -13.31
N LEU A 828 24.48 39.78 -12.98
CA LEU A 828 23.28 39.67 -13.82
C LEU A 828 22.95 38.22 -14.24
N LYS A 829 23.39 37.23 -13.45
CA LYS A 829 23.14 35.79 -13.68
C LYS A 829 21.87 35.37 -12.94
N GLU A 830 20.76 35.28 -13.67
CA GLU A 830 19.50 34.73 -13.17
C GLU A 830 19.32 33.28 -13.65
N LYS A 831 19.07 32.36 -12.71
CA LYS A 831 18.69 30.97 -13.00
C LYS A 831 17.40 30.64 -12.27
N THR A 832 16.33 30.36 -13.01
CA THR A 832 15.04 29.91 -12.48
C THR A 832 14.70 28.54 -13.06
N ILE A 833 14.25 27.63 -12.20
CA ILE A 833 13.81 26.27 -12.52
C ILE A 833 12.45 26.08 -11.86
N PHE A 834 11.48 25.61 -12.64
CA PHE A 834 10.31 24.89 -12.15
C PHE A 834 10.36 23.45 -12.67
N PHE A 835 10.16 22.47 -11.80
CA PHE A 835 10.17 21.06 -12.12
C PHE A 835 8.74 20.48 -12.16
N PRO A 836 8.41 19.62 -13.14
CA PRO A 836 9.24 19.18 -14.26
C PRO A 836 9.27 20.20 -15.42
N GLY A 837 10.46 20.35 -16.03
CA GLY A 837 10.58 20.80 -17.42
C GLY A 837 10.64 22.29 -17.75
N PHE A 838 10.53 23.25 -16.82
CA PHE A 838 10.69 24.67 -17.11
C PHE A 838 12.01 25.22 -16.55
N TRP A 839 13.01 25.48 -17.39
CA TRP A 839 14.30 26.05 -16.98
C TRP A 839 14.57 27.35 -17.74
N VAL A 840 14.85 28.44 -17.03
CA VAL A 840 15.28 29.73 -17.60
C VAL A 840 16.64 30.11 -17.03
N ARG A 841 17.59 30.39 -17.91
CA ARG A 841 18.91 30.96 -17.58
C ARG A 841 19.09 32.24 -18.39
N LYS A 842 19.41 33.34 -17.71
CA LYS A 842 19.80 34.62 -18.32
C LYS A 842 21.21 34.99 -17.85
N SER A 843 21.96 35.59 -18.77
CA SER A 843 23.26 36.21 -18.57
C SER A 843 23.47 37.27 -19.64
N PRO A 844 24.41 38.23 -19.49
CA PRO A 844 24.66 39.25 -20.51
C PRO A 844 25.05 38.67 -21.89
N GLU A 845 25.83 37.59 -21.91
CA GLU A 845 26.29 36.94 -23.14
C GLU A 845 25.23 36.03 -23.79
N SER A 846 24.37 35.39 -23.00
CA SER A 846 23.46 34.34 -23.48
C SER A 846 22.18 34.18 -22.66
N SER A 847 21.11 33.78 -23.35
CA SER A 847 19.85 33.36 -22.74
C SER A 847 19.43 31.98 -23.24
N SER A 848 18.84 31.19 -22.34
CA SER A 848 18.23 29.91 -22.70
C SER A 848 16.95 29.66 -21.90
N LEU A 849 15.89 29.26 -22.58
CA LEU A 849 14.61 28.85 -22.03
C LEU A 849 14.32 27.42 -22.50
N LEU A 850 14.03 26.53 -21.57
CA LEU A 850 13.47 25.20 -21.79
C LEU A 850 12.06 25.18 -21.17
N PHE A 851 11.07 24.68 -21.89
CA PHE A 851 9.73 24.40 -21.40
C PHE A 851 9.21 23.10 -22.01
N LEU A 852 9.23 22.03 -21.22
CA LEU A 852 8.92 20.66 -21.66
C LEU A 852 9.78 20.27 -22.87
N ASN A 853 9.17 20.11 -24.05
CA ASN A 853 9.86 19.79 -25.29
C ASN A 853 10.38 21.01 -26.07
N PHE A 854 10.02 22.23 -25.65
CA PHE A 854 10.46 23.48 -26.28
C PHE A 854 11.79 23.96 -25.68
N LEU A 855 12.82 24.15 -26.52
CA LEU A 855 14.09 24.76 -26.14
C LEU A 855 14.36 25.96 -27.06
N GLN A 856 14.64 27.11 -26.48
CA GLN A 856 15.10 28.31 -27.17
C GLN A 856 16.42 28.77 -26.55
N LYS A 857 17.44 28.98 -27.38
CA LYS A 857 18.77 29.46 -27.00
C LYS A 857 19.15 30.64 -27.91
N SER A 858 19.61 31.74 -27.31
CA SER A 858 20.13 32.90 -28.03
C SER A 858 21.46 33.32 -27.42
N SER A 859 22.46 33.54 -28.26
CA SER A 859 23.79 34.02 -27.88
C SER A 859 24.02 35.39 -28.49
N ASN A 860 24.27 36.40 -27.66
CA ASN A 860 24.61 37.74 -28.15
C ASN A 860 26.03 37.79 -28.73
N LYS A 861 26.93 36.97 -28.17
CA LYS A 861 28.37 36.92 -28.53
C LYS A 861 28.63 36.32 -29.90
N THR A 862 27.93 35.23 -30.24
CA THR A 862 28.05 34.53 -31.54
C THR A 862 26.91 34.88 -32.51
N LYS A 863 25.92 35.68 -32.07
CA LYS A 863 24.65 35.99 -32.77
C LYS A 863 23.79 34.75 -33.12
N GLU A 864 24.14 33.59 -32.59
CA GLU A 864 23.43 32.32 -32.80
C GLU A 864 22.03 32.33 -32.16
N LYS A 865 21.06 31.77 -32.89
CA LYS A 865 19.71 31.48 -32.38
C LYS A 865 19.30 30.07 -32.75
N THR A 866 18.92 29.29 -31.73
CA THR A 866 18.38 27.93 -31.87
C THR A 866 16.99 27.90 -31.25
N THR A 867 16.02 27.38 -32.00
CA THR A 867 14.66 27.10 -31.51
C THR A 867 14.33 25.65 -31.84
N PHE A 868 13.88 24.89 -30.85
CA PHE A 868 13.68 23.45 -30.94
C PHE A 868 12.39 23.07 -30.22
N PHE A 869 11.61 22.15 -30.79
CA PHE A 869 10.37 21.64 -30.23
C PHE A 869 10.26 20.15 -30.54
N PHE A 870 10.75 19.31 -29.64
CA PHE A 870 10.96 17.89 -29.90
C PHE A 870 9.64 17.11 -30.08
N PRO A 871 9.54 16.18 -31.05
CA PRO A 871 10.48 15.92 -32.16
C PRO A 871 10.19 16.74 -33.42
N LEU A 872 9.12 17.55 -33.41
CA LEU A 872 8.48 18.07 -34.60
C LEU A 872 9.22 19.21 -35.30
N TYR A 873 9.90 20.11 -34.58
CA TYR A 873 10.46 21.33 -35.17
C TYR A 873 11.85 21.68 -34.65
N TRP A 874 12.73 22.16 -35.54
CA TRP A 874 14.07 22.64 -35.19
C TRP A 874 14.51 23.72 -36.19
N GLN A 875 14.85 24.90 -35.70
CA GLN A 875 15.40 26.00 -36.48
C GLN A 875 16.73 26.47 -35.89
N GLU A 876 17.72 26.70 -36.74
CA GLU A 876 18.98 27.34 -36.38
C GLU A 876 19.27 28.53 -37.29
N SER A 877 19.89 29.56 -36.71
CA SER A 877 20.39 30.72 -37.43
C SER A 877 21.73 31.14 -36.85
N GLU A 878 22.76 31.05 -37.70
CA GLU A 878 24.11 31.56 -37.55
C GLU A 878 24.33 32.64 -38.64
N PRO A 879 25.37 33.49 -38.54
CA PRO A 879 25.64 34.52 -39.55
C PRO A 879 25.86 34.00 -40.99
N LYS A 880 26.32 32.74 -41.15
CA LYS A 880 26.64 32.11 -42.45
C LYS A 880 25.83 30.84 -42.76
N LYS A 881 25.02 30.35 -41.83
CA LYS A 881 24.29 29.07 -41.89
C LYS A 881 22.90 29.24 -41.29
N SER A 882 21.87 28.69 -41.93
CA SER A 882 20.55 28.55 -41.34
C SER A 882 19.90 27.23 -41.75
N SER A 883 19.23 26.61 -40.78
CA SER A 883 18.46 25.38 -40.97
C SER A 883 17.05 25.56 -40.41
N ALA A 884 16.08 24.86 -41.00
CA ALA A 884 14.71 24.80 -40.52
C ALA A 884 14.09 23.46 -40.90
N TYR A 885 13.69 22.69 -39.89
CA TYR A 885 13.18 21.33 -40.00
C TYR A 885 11.78 21.27 -39.37
N LEU A 886 10.84 20.64 -40.06
CA LEU A 886 9.54 20.22 -39.54
C LEU A 886 9.43 18.70 -39.77
N PHE A 887 9.97 17.91 -38.86
CA PHE A 887 10.16 16.47 -39.05
C PHE A 887 8.81 15.71 -39.04
N PRO A 888 8.60 14.72 -39.94
CA PRO A 888 9.47 14.25 -41.02
C PRO A 888 9.19 14.92 -42.38
N LEU A 889 8.38 16.00 -42.42
CA LEU A 889 7.80 16.55 -43.65
C LEU A 889 8.67 17.58 -44.36
N TYR A 890 9.42 18.42 -43.66
CA TYR A 890 10.18 19.52 -44.26
C TYR A 890 11.59 19.62 -43.69
N PHE A 891 12.57 19.82 -44.58
CA PHE A 891 13.97 20.07 -44.22
C PHE A 891 14.52 21.16 -45.15
N LYS A 892 14.85 22.32 -44.59
CA LYS A 892 15.55 23.41 -45.27
C LYS A 892 16.93 23.57 -44.65
N TYR A 893 17.95 23.66 -45.50
CA TYR A 893 19.31 23.99 -45.10
C TYR A 893 19.88 25.05 -46.03
N THR A 894 20.74 25.91 -45.51
CA THR A 894 21.42 26.97 -46.28
C THR A 894 22.73 27.29 -45.59
N LYS A 895 23.84 27.20 -46.32
CA LYS A 895 25.19 27.59 -45.88
C LYS A 895 25.94 28.17 -47.07
N GLU A 896 26.28 29.45 -47.01
CA GLU A 896 27.04 30.20 -48.04
C GLU A 896 26.53 29.93 -49.47
N HIS A 897 27.17 29.03 -50.23
CA HIS A 897 26.83 28.71 -51.62
C HIS A 897 26.04 27.40 -51.81
N PHE A 898 25.52 26.81 -50.73
CA PHE A 898 24.70 25.59 -50.77
C PHE A 898 23.32 25.81 -50.13
N HIS A 899 22.27 25.46 -50.86
CA HIS A 899 20.88 25.47 -50.41
C HIS A 899 20.24 24.09 -50.63
N SER A 900 19.45 23.63 -49.66
CA SER A 900 18.54 22.51 -49.87
C SER A 900 17.14 22.79 -49.31
N LYS A 901 16.15 22.20 -49.97
CA LYS A 901 14.72 22.25 -49.63
C LYS A 901 14.12 20.88 -49.93
N ILE A 902 13.81 20.14 -48.87
CA ILE A 902 13.18 18.82 -48.93
C ILE A 902 11.78 18.98 -48.33
N PHE A 903 10.76 18.61 -49.10
CA PHE A 903 9.40 18.36 -48.64
C PHE A 903 9.14 16.87 -48.84
N PHE A 904 9.42 16.06 -47.81
CA PHE A 904 9.47 14.61 -47.91
C PHE A 904 8.05 14.00 -47.83
N PRO A 905 7.73 12.98 -48.65
CA PRO A 905 8.57 12.34 -49.68
C PRO A 905 8.53 13.02 -51.06
N LEU A 906 7.74 14.08 -51.24
CA LEU A 906 7.23 14.53 -52.55
C LEU A 906 8.17 15.41 -53.40
N TYR A 907 9.03 16.24 -52.81
CA TYR A 907 9.86 17.21 -53.55
C TYR A 907 11.19 17.45 -52.84
N TRP A 908 12.34 17.16 -53.47
CA TRP A 908 13.66 17.43 -52.91
C TRP A 908 14.47 18.31 -53.88
N ARG A 909 15.03 19.44 -53.43
CA ARG A 909 15.95 20.28 -54.21
C ARG A 909 17.25 20.52 -53.45
N PHE A 910 18.37 20.41 -54.14
CA PHE A 910 19.73 20.69 -53.65
C PHE A 910 20.44 21.56 -54.69
N GLU A 911 21.13 22.60 -54.26
CA GLU A 911 21.66 23.62 -55.15
C GLU A 911 22.96 24.17 -54.55
N GLY A 912 24.09 23.76 -55.14
CA GLY A 912 25.43 24.15 -54.74
C GLY A 912 26.09 25.10 -55.74
N VAL A 913 27.40 25.28 -55.58
CA VAL A 913 28.26 26.04 -56.51
C VAL A 913 28.11 25.47 -57.93
N ASP A 914 28.47 24.20 -58.12
CA ASP A 914 28.63 23.57 -59.43
C ASP A 914 27.44 22.71 -59.86
N THR A 915 26.53 22.35 -58.94
CA THR A 915 25.42 21.42 -59.22
C THR A 915 24.06 21.92 -58.75
N SER A 916 23.02 21.57 -59.49
CA SER A 916 21.61 21.80 -59.13
C SER A 916 20.80 20.52 -59.38
N ILE A 917 20.16 20.01 -58.33
CA ILE A 917 19.42 18.74 -58.32
C ILE A 917 17.99 19.03 -57.86
N GLN A 918 17.01 18.51 -58.58
CA GLN A 918 15.59 18.54 -58.24
C GLN A 918 15.01 17.14 -58.43
N ILE A 919 14.28 16.64 -57.45
CA ILE A 919 13.66 15.31 -57.42
C ILE A 919 12.19 15.50 -57.04
N VAL A 920 11.30 14.85 -57.79
CA VAL A 920 9.86 14.77 -57.53
C VAL A 920 9.49 13.30 -57.69
N PRO A 921 9.72 12.44 -56.66
CA PRO A 921 9.87 11.01 -56.87
C PRO A 921 8.69 10.36 -57.61
N PRO A 922 8.94 9.52 -58.63
CA PRO A 922 10.25 9.01 -59.06
C PRO A 922 10.98 9.85 -60.13
N TYR A 923 10.45 11.02 -60.53
CA TYR A 923 11.12 11.92 -61.47
C TYR A 923 12.32 12.63 -60.84
N PHE A 924 13.37 12.88 -61.62
CA PHE A 924 14.51 13.70 -61.21
C PHE A 924 15.12 14.51 -62.35
N LYS A 925 15.84 15.56 -61.97
CA LYS A 925 16.62 16.47 -62.81
C LYS A 925 17.90 16.87 -62.08
N VAL A 926 19.05 16.62 -62.70
CA VAL A 926 20.40 17.05 -62.28
C VAL A 926 20.93 18.02 -63.33
N TYR A 927 21.70 19.01 -62.90
CA TYR A 927 22.40 19.94 -63.76
C TYR A 927 23.80 20.22 -63.21
N SER A 928 24.85 19.86 -63.95
CA SER A 928 26.21 20.36 -63.75
C SER A 928 26.35 21.69 -64.46
N LYS A 929 26.67 22.74 -63.70
CA LYS A 929 27.04 24.06 -64.21
C LYS A 929 28.47 24.06 -64.76
N GLN A 930 29.34 23.19 -64.23
CA GLN A 930 30.75 23.08 -64.66
C GLN A 930 30.88 22.42 -66.04
N ASP A 931 30.04 21.44 -66.35
CA ASP A 931 30.06 20.70 -67.62
C ASP A 931 28.99 21.18 -68.63
N GLU A 932 28.15 22.15 -68.25
CA GLU A 932 26.82 22.42 -68.83
C GLU A 932 26.04 21.14 -69.19
N GLU A 933 25.98 20.17 -68.26
CA GLU A 933 25.29 18.90 -68.46
C GLU A 933 23.99 18.82 -67.67
N SER A 934 22.87 18.69 -68.38
CA SER A 934 21.55 18.46 -67.80
C SER A 934 21.13 17.01 -67.97
N THR A 935 20.80 16.34 -66.86
CA THR A 935 20.30 14.95 -66.84
C THR A 935 18.91 14.90 -66.22
N THR A 936 17.92 14.38 -66.94
CA THR A 936 16.54 14.19 -66.45
C THR A 936 16.13 12.74 -66.56
N GLY A 937 15.34 12.22 -65.63
CA GLY A 937 14.87 10.83 -65.69
C GLY A 937 13.65 10.56 -64.83
N PHE A 938 13.13 9.36 -64.96
CA PHE A 938 12.03 8.81 -64.16
C PHE A 938 12.49 7.43 -63.68
N ALA A 939 12.90 7.32 -62.42
CA ALA A 939 13.60 6.14 -61.93
C ALA A 939 12.66 4.94 -61.69
N PRO A 940 13.06 3.70 -62.01
CA PRO A 940 14.25 3.28 -62.76
C PRO A 940 14.06 3.29 -64.29
N LEU A 941 12.87 3.68 -64.78
CA LEU A 941 12.40 3.48 -66.16
C LEU A 941 13.30 4.10 -67.23
N TRP A 942 13.69 5.37 -67.11
CA TRP A 942 14.53 6.03 -68.11
C TRP A 942 15.34 7.21 -67.56
N THR A 943 16.44 7.53 -68.25
CA THR A 943 17.25 8.73 -68.04
C THR A 943 17.68 9.32 -69.39
N TYR A 944 17.87 10.64 -69.42
CA TYR A 944 18.32 11.42 -70.58
C TYR A 944 19.37 12.41 -70.10
N SER A 945 20.60 12.37 -70.60
CA SER A 945 21.60 13.42 -70.37
C SER A 945 21.86 14.23 -71.64
N HIS A 946 22.17 15.50 -71.46
CA HIS A 946 22.63 16.37 -72.54
C HIS A 946 23.72 17.30 -72.01
N ASN A 947 24.94 17.10 -72.50
CA ASN A 947 26.10 17.94 -72.27
C ASN A 947 26.19 18.98 -73.40
N ARG A 948 26.14 20.27 -73.08
CA ARG A 948 26.21 21.32 -74.11
C ARG A 948 27.63 21.51 -74.65
N LEU A 949 28.63 21.57 -73.78
CA LEU A 949 30.03 21.81 -74.16
C LEU A 949 30.56 20.77 -75.16
N LYS A 950 30.22 19.50 -74.95
CA LYS A 950 30.63 18.36 -75.79
C LYS A 950 29.61 18.03 -76.89
N THR A 951 28.52 18.82 -77.01
CA THR A 951 27.32 18.58 -77.84
C THR A 951 26.65 17.20 -77.64
N ALA A 952 27.02 16.48 -76.59
CA ALA A 952 26.62 15.09 -76.39
C ALA A 952 25.19 14.95 -75.86
N LYS A 953 24.52 13.88 -76.25
CA LYS A 953 23.18 13.50 -75.79
C LYS A 953 23.16 12.00 -75.52
N SER A 954 22.77 11.59 -74.32
CA SER A 954 22.55 10.19 -73.96
C SER A 954 21.09 9.96 -73.59
N PHE A 955 20.57 8.77 -73.89
CA PHE A 955 19.30 8.27 -73.42
C PHE A 955 19.47 6.82 -72.98
N GLN A 956 18.90 6.45 -71.84
CA GLN A 956 19.00 5.11 -71.27
C GLN A 956 17.64 4.66 -70.74
N LEU A 957 17.34 3.37 -70.86
CA LEU A 957 16.18 2.70 -70.30
C LEU A 957 16.61 1.70 -69.21
N LEU A 958 15.73 1.52 -68.21
CA LEU A 958 15.83 0.51 -67.14
C LEU A 958 17.24 0.45 -66.51
N GLY A 959 17.74 1.61 -66.08
CA GLY A 959 19.06 1.73 -65.44
C GLY A 959 20.27 1.49 -66.35
N GLY A 960 20.11 1.52 -67.67
CA GLY A 960 21.19 1.30 -68.65
C GLY A 960 21.15 -0.05 -69.36
N LEU A 961 20.08 -0.85 -69.20
CA LEU A 961 19.86 -2.08 -69.96
C LEU A 961 19.67 -1.84 -71.46
N MET A 962 19.18 -0.66 -71.85
CA MET A 962 19.12 -0.20 -73.24
C MET A 962 19.56 1.25 -73.29
N GLY A 963 20.21 1.72 -74.36
CA GLY A 963 20.59 3.11 -74.48
C GLY A 963 21.11 3.54 -75.85
N ILE A 964 21.13 4.85 -76.05
CA ILE A 964 21.65 5.55 -77.23
C ILE A 964 22.52 6.70 -76.75
N GLU A 965 23.77 6.75 -77.19
CA GLU A 965 24.72 7.82 -76.88
C GLU A 965 25.17 8.48 -78.20
N LYS A 966 24.89 9.77 -78.36
CA LYS A 966 25.31 10.56 -79.52
C LYS A 966 26.29 11.65 -79.09
N LYS A 967 27.49 11.64 -79.66
CA LYS A 967 28.58 12.58 -79.36
C LYS A 967 29.38 12.84 -80.63
N GLU A 968 29.68 14.11 -80.93
CA GLU A 968 30.55 14.50 -82.07
C GLU A 968 30.12 13.82 -83.39
N GLY A 969 28.82 13.87 -83.70
CA GLY A 969 28.19 13.23 -84.86
C GLY A 969 27.98 11.72 -84.74
N LYS A 970 28.90 11.00 -84.11
CA LYS A 970 28.84 9.53 -83.91
C LYS A 970 27.68 9.16 -82.98
N THR A 971 26.97 8.08 -83.33
CA THR A 971 25.86 7.52 -82.54
C THR A 971 26.20 6.08 -82.20
N LYS A 972 26.14 5.74 -80.91
CA LYS A 972 26.44 4.44 -80.33
C LYS A 972 25.17 3.90 -79.66
N PHE A 973 24.90 2.62 -79.84
CA PHE A 973 23.78 1.93 -79.20
C PHE A 973 24.30 1.06 -78.06
N THR A 974 23.42 0.61 -77.18
CA THR A 974 23.73 -0.35 -76.10
C THR A 974 22.47 -1.14 -75.81
N LEU A 975 22.57 -2.47 -75.83
CA LEU A 975 21.43 -3.38 -75.72
C LEU A 975 21.85 -4.61 -74.91
N LEU A 976 21.38 -4.67 -73.64
CA LEU A 976 21.91 -5.50 -72.56
C LEU A 976 23.39 -5.19 -72.25
N TYR A 977 23.77 -5.27 -70.97
CA TYR A 977 25.11 -4.86 -70.49
C TYR A 977 26.26 -5.80 -70.93
N PHE A 978 25.99 -6.71 -71.86
CA PHE A 978 26.90 -7.74 -72.38
C PHE A 978 27.20 -7.60 -73.89
N LEU A 979 26.47 -6.78 -74.65
CA LEU A 979 26.72 -6.54 -76.07
C LEU A 979 27.07 -5.08 -76.33
N LYS A 980 28.39 -4.83 -76.50
CA LYS A 980 28.92 -3.59 -77.09
C LYS A 980 28.92 -3.74 -78.61
N ILE A 981 28.21 -2.85 -79.29
CA ILE A 981 28.23 -2.63 -80.74
C ILE A 981 28.35 -1.12 -80.96
#